data_AF-A0A4R2LGR6-F1
#
_entry.id   AF-A0A4R2LGR6-F1
#
_cell.length_a   1.000
_cell.length_b   1.000
_cell.length_c   1.000
_cell.angle_alpha   90.00
_cell.angle_beta   90.00
_cell.angle_gamma   90.00
#
_symmetry.space_group_name_H-M   'P 1'
#
loop_
_entity.id
_entity.type
_entity.pdbx_description
1 polymer ?
#
loop_
_entity_poly.entity_id
_entity_poly.type
_entity_poly.pdbx_seq_one_letter_code
_entity_poly.pdbx_strand_id
1 'polypeptide(L)'
;MSKHLTSQRYIYKLHSSRLRRAKWNLHLTIHQARENKELITLSDSQLLRFIDDLNGVTKPELRISDIKARINMLKSEKNLSISRPRIKKLYEKLDEYQFQKDYVCVVIDSIKDYRKMYKDGFQINGVTYRRLLGTTGGVKTNTIIFVNETLLPELNRRIDNGRDLSKAFTPAKLEAYRSLVCSSSIPVSMPRGIVVVHDCITRFQSDIIELDDTRGEQPSMKYIKDKDIELNDSDGYGLAMPELMRRWGEDIGADYLLPGCVLRNSFCKGAVFPVDFQKFARDHQIDQIRDVWNNVYKIQDIELVLTESMLKLWDSYVSMEDYLENCKENHYTFAITKASEKELENLRTMNYQFLQSYDFTDEEIDELIAPTVDEITDILSEDYRKTILYAKGTGLNDKNVRRLDASFATALMIEPRMLKDAYVRDQVSAMLRKRIDAAKVGVLNVPANYSLVSGDPYSLCQSMFGLKVTGLLKSGQVYSRYWNDRGVDKIVSFRAPMTSHNNIRVLEVVRSDEMDTFYQYMTTPTIFNSWDTCADAMNGMDKDGDCVINTSFPLLVKRTRPLPAVVCVQRKAPKCIPTEDDLMISNINSFGNAVGEVTNRITSMFEVQARFPKDSREYRILDYRIKCGQLYQQNSIDKTKGIEAKPMPEAWFRPVCHPTGKEVWSDEKLIADKKPYFMQYIYPAEKAQMKNYIKKNEEKCIMRFRMTLDELIAKPDLTPEEESFLCYYYEKMPMGTAPCTMNKICWKIENLFKDVKSSKTENFDYSILKSNVTYSTQLFCKIKKIYERYQRETASFMQYAKSERLKSDERQMQRYIFREEFKRQCLSECPNEDYLCDIVLDLCYSKSKASKQFAWDICGDIFIRNLLKRNHYQISYPEADASGDILFNGQRFKMKTITLDMNKERSEEENDTIIKRSEGSQKAS
;
A
#
# COMPACT_ATOMS: atom_id res chain seq x y z
N MET A 1 0.28 -5.06 9.05
CA MET A 1 1.75 -4.94 9.10
C MET A 1 2.30 -6.34 9.12
N SER A 2 2.98 -6.74 8.04
CA SER A 2 3.52 -8.10 7.86
C SER A 2 4.51 -8.43 8.99
N LYS A 3 4.47 -9.67 9.46
CA LYS A 3 5.53 -10.27 10.28
C LYS A 3 6.82 -10.24 9.46
N HIS A 4 7.62 -9.18 9.59
CA HIS A 4 8.89 -9.08 8.88
C HIS A 4 9.87 -10.07 9.52
N LEU A 5 10.07 -11.22 8.88
CA LEU A 5 11.13 -12.18 9.22
C LEU A 5 12.53 -11.59 9.00
N THR A 6 12.66 -10.56 8.17
CA THR A 6 13.93 -9.90 7.82
C THR A 6 14.09 -8.56 8.54
N SER A 7 15.28 -8.30 9.09
CA SER A 7 15.59 -7.01 9.75
C SER A 7 15.68 -5.86 8.73
N GLN A 8 15.14 -4.69 9.08
CA GLN A 8 15.26 -3.49 8.25
C GLN A 8 16.73 -3.06 8.10
N ARG A 9 17.12 -2.70 6.88
CA ARG A 9 18.43 -2.12 6.54
C ARG A 9 18.30 -0.62 6.31
N TYR A 10 19.33 0.14 6.63
CA TYR A 10 19.40 1.59 6.43
C TYR A 10 20.26 1.93 5.22
N ILE A 11 19.80 2.87 4.41
CA ILE A 11 20.55 3.44 3.27
C ILE A 11 20.37 4.95 3.21
N TYR A 12 21.29 5.62 2.50
CA TYR A 12 21.16 7.05 2.23
C TYR A 12 20.10 7.33 1.16
N LYS A 13 19.21 8.30 1.44
CA LYS A 13 18.32 8.93 0.45
C LYS A 13 18.64 10.42 0.38
N LEU A 14 19.29 10.85 -0.69
CA LEU A 14 19.83 12.20 -0.83
C LEU A 14 19.20 12.94 -2.00
N HIS A 15 19.05 14.26 -1.87
CA HIS A 15 18.66 15.14 -2.97
C HIS A 15 19.89 15.50 -3.83
N SER A 16 19.75 15.55 -5.16
CA SER A 16 20.86 15.91 -6.05
C SER A 16 21.38 17.33 -5.79
N SER A 17 20.52 18.25 -5.35
CA SER A 17 20.91 19.58 -4.89
C SER A 17 21.79 19.57 -3.64
N ARG A 18 21.64 18.58 -2.75
CA ARG A 18 22.52 18.37 -1.59
C ARG A 18 23.92 18.00 -2.04
N LEU A 19 24.03 17.05 -2.96
CA LEU A 19 25.30 16.63 -3.57
C LEU A 19 25.97 17.77 -4.33
N ARG A 20 25.21 18.52 -5.14
CA ARG A 20 25.70 19.70 -5.86
C ARG A 20 26.26 20.77 -4.92
N ARG A 21 25.58 21.07 -3.80
CA ARG A 21 26.07 22.03 -2.78
C ARG A 21 27.38 21.56 -2.13
N ALA A 22 27.56 20.26 -1.99
CA ALA A 22 28.81 19.65 -1.54
C ALA A 22 29.84 19.47 -2.67
N LYS A 23 29.64 20.09 -3.84
CA LYS A 23 30.51 19.97 -5.02
C LYS A 23 30.75 18.51 -5.42
N TRP A 24 29.74 17.65 -5.28
CA TRP A 24 29.77 16.22 -5.60
C TRP A 24 30.74 15.38 -4.75
N ASN A 25 31.24 15.92 -3.63
CA ASN A 25 32.04 15.21 -2.64
C ASN A 25 31.51 15.51 -1.24
N LEU A 26 30.72 14.59 -0.70
CA LEU A 26 30.01 14.78 0.57
C LEU A 26 30.67 13.95 1.68
N HIS A 27 30.99 14.58 2.80
CA HIS A 27 31.25 13.85 4.05
C HIS A 27 29.96 13.78 4.87
N LEU A 28 29.48 12.55 5.12
CA LEU A 28 28.21 12.29 5.80
C LEU A 28 28.31 11.06 6.68
N THR A 29 28.23 11.26 7.99
CA THR A 29 28.12 10.16 8.96
C THR A 29 26.67 9.67 9.09
N ILE A 30 26.47 8.45 9.59
CA ILE A 30 25.12 7.90 9.85
C ILE A 30 24.34 8.80 10.83
N HIS A 31 25.00 9.31 11.86
CA HIS A 31 24.37 10.22 12.82
C HIS A 31 23.88 11.51 12.16
N GLN A 32 24.72 12.15 11.34
CA GLN A 32 24.33 13.36 10.59
C GLN A 32 23.21 13.06 9.59
N ALA A 33 23.25 11.91 8.92
CA ALA A 33 22.19 11.52 7.99
C ALA A 33 20.84 11.33 8.71
N ARG A 34 20.83 10.80 9.94
CA ARG A 34 19.64 10.71 10.78
C ARG A 34 19.09 12.10 11.13
N GLU A 35 19.96 12.99 11.62
CA GLU A 35 19.57 14.37 11.96
C GLU A 35 19.03 15.13 10.75
N ASN A 36 19.61 14.91 9.57
CA ASN A 36 19.21 15.56 8.32
C ASN A 36 18.00 14.91 7.63
N LYS A 37 17.47 13.77 8.14
CA LYS A 37 16.41 12.97 7.51
C LYS A 37 16.82 12.42 6.14
N GLU A 38 18.11 12.14 5.99
CA GLU A 38 18.77 11.63 4.78
C GLU A 38 18.95 10.09 4.83
N LEU A 39 18.32 9.42 5.81
CA LEU A 39 18.34 7.97 5.99
C LEU A 39 16.93 7.40 5.79
N ILE A 40 16.82 6.30 5.04
CA ILE A 40 15.58 5.52 4.89
C ILE A 40 15.84 4.04 5.20
N THR A 41 14.76 3.31 5.48
CA THR A 41 14.80 1.86 5.65
C THR A 41 14.39 1.12 4.38
N LEU A 42 15.10 0.05 4.04
CA LEU A 42 14.72 -0.92 3.03
C LEU A 42 14.46 -2.28 3.65
N SER A 43 13.53 -3.03 3.05
CA SER A 43 13.37 -4.46 3.32
C SER A 43 14.38 -5.26 2.50
N ASP A 44 14.61 -6.51 2.88
CA ASP A 44 15.56 -7.38 2.17
C ASP A 44 15.13 -7.61 0.71
N SER A 45 16.11 -7.67 -0.20
CA SER A 45 15.92 -7.86 -1.64
C SER A 45 17.12 -8.57 -2.24
N GLN A 46 16.97 -9.11 -3.46
CA GLN A 46 18.06 -9.83 -4.13
C GLN A 46 19.32 -8.96 -4.30
N LEU A 47 19.13 -7.66 -4.60
CA LEU A 47 20.25 -6.73 -4.76
C LEU A 47 21.02 -6.51 -3.44
N LEU A 48 20.31 -6.41 -2.32
CA LEU A 48 20.97 -6.28 -1.01
C LEU A 48 21.75 -7.55 -0.67
N ARG A 49 21.19 -8.72 -0.98
CA ARG A 49 21.89 -10.01 -0.83
C ARG A 49 23.14 -10.12 -1.70
N PHE A 50 23.10 -9.63 -2.94
CA PHE A 50 24.28 -9.54 -3.80
C PHE A 50 25.36 -8.63 -3.22
N ILE A 51 24.98 -7.45 -2.71
CA ILE A 51 25.96 -6.54 -2.10
C ILE A 51 26.56 -7.17 -0.83
N ASP A 52 25.75 -7.83 0.00
CA ASP A 52 26.24 -8.52 1.20
C ASP A 52 27.22 -9.65 0.82
N ASP A 53 26.91 -10.46 -0.18
CA ASP A 53 27.77 -11.52 -0.73
C ASP A 53 29.11 -10.95 -1.25
N LEU A 54 29.07 -9.90 -2.08
CA LEU A 54 30.26 -9.26 -2.63
C LEU A 54 31.14 -8.59 -1.56
N ASN A 55 30.54 -8.18 -0.44
CA ASN A 55 31.25 -7.64 0.71
C ASN A 55 31.71 -8.72 1.72
N GLY A 56 31.42 -10.00 1.48
CA GLY A 56 31.75 -11.10 2.40
C GLY A 56 30.92 -11.10 3.69
N VAL A 57 29.77 -10.42 3.69
CA VAL A 57 28.85 -10.34 4.85
C VAL A 57 27.93 -11.54 4.86
N THR A 58 28.19 -12.49 5.76
CA THR A 58 27.39 -13.72 5.88
C THR A 58 26.38 -13.66 7.02
N LYS A 59 25.13 -14.04 6.72
CA LYS A 59 24.00 -14.13 7.67
C LYS A 59 23.87 -12.92 8.62
N PRO A 60 23.81 -11.69 8.11
CA PRO A 60 23.73 -10.46 8.92
C PRO A 60 22.52 -10.44 9.88
N GLU A 61 21.41 -11.09 9.54
CA GLU A 61 20.19 -11.17 10.33
C GLU A 61 20.42 -11.90 11.67
N LEU A 62 21.23 -12.96 11.67
CA LEU A 62 21.61 -13.68 12.89
C LEU A 62 22.43 -12.78 13.81
N ARG A 63 23.37 -12.00 13.25
CA ARG A 63 24.20 -11.06 14.02
C ARG A 63 23.35 -9.93 14.60
N ILE A 64 22.44 -9.37 13.81
CA ILE A 64 21.50 -8.33 14.26
C ILE A 64 20.65 -8.86 15.41
N SER A 65 20.13 -10.09 15.30
CA SER A 65 19.33 -10.70 16.37
C SER A 65 20.13 -10.94 17.66
N ASP A 66 21.37 -11.43 17.57
CA ASP A 66 22.25 -11.64 18.72
C ASP A 66 22.58 -10.32 19.43
N ILE A 67 22.89 -9.26 18.66
CA ILE A 67 23.15 -7.93 19.22
C ILE A 67 21.92 -7.40 19.98
N LYS A 68 20.73 -7.53 19.39
CA LYS A 68 19.47 -7.12 20.04
C LYS A 68 19.20 -7.90 21.33
N ALA A 69 19.44 -9.21 21.34
CA ALA A 69 19.31 -10.05 22.53
C ALA A 69 20.26 -9.59 23.65
N ARG A 70 21.53 -9.32 23.32
CA ARG A 70 22.52 -8.80 24.29
C ARG A 70 22.17 -7.43 24.83
N ILE A 71 21.65 -6.53 23.99
CA ILE A 71 21.14 -5.24 24.44
C ILE A 71 20.03 -5.45 25.47
N ASN A 72 19.07 -6.34 25.20
CA ASN A 72 17.98 -6.64 26.14
C ASN A 72 18.49 -7.20 27.47
N MET A 73 19.48 -8.10 27.48
CA MET A 73 20.10 -8.60 28.72
C MET A 73 20.73 -7.49 29.57
N LEU A 74 21.37 -6.50 28.93
CA LEU A 74 22.00 -5.38 29.63
C LEU A 74 21.00 -4.39 30.23
N LYS A 75 19.73 -4.43 29.84
CA LYS A 75 18.70 -3.55 30.41
C LYS A 75 18.30 -3.94 31.84
N SER A 76 18.48 -5.21 32.20
CA SER A 76 18.29 -5.68 33.59
C SER A 76 19.49 -5.40 34.51
N GLU A 77 20.62 -4.94 33.98
CA GLU A 77 21.81 -4.63 34.77
C GLU A 77 21.61 -3.33 35.57
N LYS A 78 21.76 -3.41 36.89
CA LYS A 78 21.59 -2.27 37.80
C LYS A 78 22.83 -1.38 37.83
N ASN A 79 24.01 -1.93 37.54
CA ASN A 79 25.24 -1.16 37.53
C ASN A 79 25.43 -0.36 36.23
N LEU A 80 25.06 0.92 36.30
CA LEU A 80 25.11 1.85 35.17
C LEU A 80 26.53 2.11 34.62
N SER A 81 27.59 1.93 35.42
CA SER A 81 28.97 2.11 34.94
C SER A 81 29.41 0.99 33.99
N ILE A 82 28.78 -0.18 34.09
CA ILE A 82 29.05 -1.35 33.25
C ILE A 82 28.11 -1.37 32.04
N SER A 83 26.81 -1.14 32.24
CA SER A 83 25.80 -1.30 31.18
C SER A 83 25.86 -0.19 30.12
N ARG A 84 26.08 1.07 30.52
CA ARG A 84 26.15 2.23 29.59
C ARG A 84 27.20 2.07 28.48
N PRO A 85 28.50 1.85 28.77
CA PRO A 85 29.52 1.75 27.71
C PRO A 85 29.29 0.53 26.81
N ARG A 86 28.79 -0.58 27.38
CA ARG A 86 28.49 -1.81 26.62
C ARG A 86 27.33 -1.61 25.65
N ILE A 87 26.24 -0.99 26.09
CA ILE A 87 25.07 -0.69 25.23
C ILE A 87 25.47 0.24 24.09
N LYS A 88 26.26 1.29 24.37
CA LYS A 88 26.73 2.21 23.32
C LYS A 88 27.50 1.48 22.22
N LYS A 89 28.46 0.62 22.60
CA LYS A 89 29.25 -0.19 21.68
C LYS A 89 28.41 -1.20 20.89
N LEU A 90 27.38 -1.79 21.51
CA LEU A 90 26.48 -2.71 20.82
C LEU A 90 25.62 -2.00 19.77
N TYR A 91 25.14 -0.79 20.05
CA TYR A 91 24.41 -0.01 19.05
C TYR A 91 25.30 0.48 17.90
N GLU A 92 26.57 0.82 18.16
CA GLU A 92 27.54 1.13 17.10
C GLU A 92 27.73 -0.09 16.17
N LYS A 93 27.91 -1.29 16.73
CA LYS A 93 27.95 -2.53 15.95
C LYS A 93 26.64 -2.81 15.21
N LEU A 94 25.50 -2.50 15.83
CA LEU A 94 24.20 -2.69 15.19
C LEU A 94 24.10 -1.81 13.93
N ASP A 95 24.56 -0.57 14.00
CA ASP A 95 24.60 0.34 12.85
C ASP A 95 25.49 -0.23 11.73
N GLU A 96 26.63 -0.84 12.05
CA GLU A 96 27.53 -1.46 11.06
C GLU A 96 26.84 -2.58 10.25
N TYR A 97 26.03 -3.42 10.90
CA TYR A 97 25.31 -4.50 10.20
C TYR A 97 24.04 -4.02 9.50
N GLN A 98 23.37 -2.99 10.02
CA GLN A 98 22.12 -2.51 9.44
C GLN A 98 22.35 -1.51 8.30
N PHE A 99 23.45 -0.77 8.30
CA PHE A 99 23.73 0.26 7.30
C PHE A 99 24.38 -0.33 6.05
N GLN A 100 23.69 -0.25 4.92
CA GLN A 100 24.24 -0.67 3.63
C GLN A 100 24.93 0.51 2.95
N LYS A 101 26.26 0.60 3.12
CA LYS A 101 27.05 1.72 2.63
C LYS A 101 27.13 1.78 1.10
N ASP A 102 27.12 0.64 0.42
CA ASP A 102 27.37 0.56 -1.03
C ASP A 102 26.12 0.82 -1.90
N TYR A 103 25.02 1.27 -1.28
CA TYR A 103 23.73 1.51 -1.93
C TYR A 103 23.17 2.88 -1.52
N VAL A 104 22.86 3.73 -2.51
CA VAL A 104 22.34 5.09 -2.28
C VAL A 104 21.17 5.37 -3.21
N CYS A 105 20.06 5.87 -2.66
CA CYS A 105 18.97 6.43 -3.43
C CYS A 105 19.18 7.94 -3.61
N VAL A 106 19.12 8.44 -4.83
CA VAL A 106 19.23 9.88 -5.12
C VAL A 106 17.94 10.41 -5.74
N VAL A 107 17.31 11.37 -5.06
CA VAL A 107 16.19 12.16 -5.58
C VAL A 107 16.75 13.24 -6.51
N ILE A 108 16.39 13.18 -7.78
CA ILE A 108 16.85 14.07 -8.83
C ILE A 108 16.03 15.36 -8.81
N ASP A 109 16.67 16.46 -8.38
CA ASP A 109 16.06 17.80 -8.37
C ASP A 109 16.14 18.49 -9.74
N SER A 110 17.11 18.11 -10.59
CA SER A 110 17.22 18.64 -11.95
C SER A 110 17.85 17.64 -12.92
N ILE A 111 17.41 17.68 -14.18
CA ILE A 111 17.96 16.83 -15.26
C ILE A 111 19.47 17.10 -15.46
N LYS A 112 19.91 18.34 -15.25
CA LYS A 112 21.33 18.71 -15.35
C LYS A 112 22.18 17.96 -14.31
N ASP A 113 21.69 17.87 -13.08
CA ASP A 113 22.37 17.09 -12.03
C ASP A 113 22.44 15.61 -12.39
N TYR A 114 21.35 15.05 -12.91
CA TYR A 114 21.32 13.63 -13.26
C TYR A 114 22.33 13.29 -14.35
N ARG A 115 22.40 14.10 -15.42
CA ARG A 115 23.41 13.93 -16.49
C ARG A 115 24.84 14.04 -15.95
N LYS A 116 25.10 14.95 -15.00
CA LYS A 116 26.41 15.09 -14.34
C LYS A 116 26.77 13.85 -13.53
N MET A 117 25.86 13.36 -12.68
CA MET A 117 26.10 12.19 -11.84
C MET A 117 26.20 10.90 -12.67
N TYR A 118 25.45 10.80 -13.76
CA TYR A 118 25.58 9.70 -14.71
C TYR A 118 26.97 9.67 -15.34
N LYS A 119 27.44 10.80 -15.89
CA LYS A 119 28.74 10.90 -16.58
C LYS A 119 29.93 10.76 -15.63
N ASP A 120 29.90 11.44 -14.49
CA ASP A 120 31.09 11.63 -13.65
C ASP A 120 30.99 10.99 -12.26
N GLY A 121 29.81 10.48 -11.87
CA GLY A 121 29.57 9.99 -10.51
C GLY A 121 29.54 11.10 -9.46
N PHE A 122 29.57 10.68 -8.20
CA PHE A 122 29.77 11.54 -7.04
C PHE A 122 30.42 10.74 -5.90
N GLN A 123 30.95 11.42 -4.87
CA GLN A 123 31.61 10.79 -3.75
C GLN A 123 30.87 11.02 -2.43
N ILE A 124 30.81 9.97 -1.61
CA ILE A 124 30.41 10.05 -0.19
C ILE A 124 31.48 9.37 0.65
N ASN A 125 32.07 10.08 1.61
CA ASN A 125 33.11 9.56 2.51
C ASN A 125 34.27 8.87 1.76
N GLY A 126 34.68 9.44 0.62
CA GLY A 126 35.75 8.89 -0.22
C GLY A 126 35.35 7.72 -1.13
N VAL A 127 34.11 7.22 -1.06
CA VAL A 127 33.59 6.18 -1.97
C VAL A 127 32.92 6.83 -3.17
N THR A 128 33.28 6.42 -4.38
CA THR A 128 32.65 6.89 -5.64
C THR A 128 31.41 6.06 -5.94
N TYR A 129 30.31 6.74 -6.27
CA TYR A 129 29.03 6.12 -6.62
C TYR A 129 28.68 6.37 -8.09
N ARG A 130 28.15 5.34 -8.74
CA ARG A 130 27.72 5.34 -10.14
C ARG A 130 26.29 4.85 -10.27
N ARG A 131 25.61 5.28 -11.34
CA ARG A 131 24.23 4.87 -11.62
C ARG A 131 24.17 3.36 -11.80
N LEU A 132 23.27 2.70 -11.09
CA LEU A 132 22.92 1.30 -11.33
C LEU A 132 21.66 1.21 -12.20
N LEU A 133 20.51 1.64 -11.67
CA LEU A 133 19.22 1.56 -12.35
C LEU A 133 18.17 2.48 -11.70
N GLY A 134 17.07 2.72 -12.41
CA GLY A 134 15.84 3.33 -11.93
C GLY A 134 14.71 2.32 -11.79
N THR A 135 14.22 2.09 -10.57
CA THR A 135 13.01 1.27 -10.37
C THR A 135 11.77 1.99 -10.88
N THR A 136 10.75 1.26 -11.31
CA THR A 136 9.49 1.86 -11.81
C THR A 136 8.84 2.79 -10.79
N GLY A 137 8.85 2.43 -9.50
CA GLY A 137 8.39 3.27 -8.40
C GLY A 137 9.31 4.46 -8.11
N GLY A 138 10.62 4.25 -8.17
CA GLY A 138 11.63 5.28 -7.94
C GLY A 138 11.58 6.38 -8.99
N VAL A 139 11.54 6.02 -10.28
CA VAL A 139 11.51 6.96 -11.40
C VAL A 139 10.24 7.84 -11.36
N LYS A 140 9.08 7.28 -10.96
CA LYS A 140 7.84 8.06 -10.73
C LYS A 140 7.98 9.12 -9.63
N THR A 141 8.95 8.96 -8.72
CA THR A 141 9.33 9.94 -7.68
C THR A 141 10.70 10.55 -7.92
N ASN A 142 11.17 10.56 -9.16
CA ASN A 142 12.48 11.11 -9.57
C ASN A 142 13.65 10.54 -8.77
N THR A 143 13.58 9.29 -8.32
CA THR A 143 14.59 8.64 -7.50
C THR A 143 15.31 7.56 -8.31
N ILE A 144 16.65 7.61 -8.32
CA ILE A 144 17.52 6.66 -9.02
C ILE A 144 18.46 5.99 -8.01
N ILE A 145 18.79 4.72 -8.26
CA ILE A 145 19.71 3.95 -7.42
C ILE A 145 21.13 4.10 -7.95
N PHE A 146 22.03 4.47 -7.05
CA PHE A 146 23.46 4.52 -7.27
C PHE A 146 24.15 3.52 -6.33
N VAL A 147 25.22 2.90 -6.80
CA VAL A 147 26.01 1.93 -6.03
C VAL A 147 27.49 2.29 -6.06
N ASN A 148 28.25 1.73 -5.13
CA ASN A 148 29.70 1.84 -5.13
C ASN A 148 30.27 1.36 -6.49
N GLU A 149 31.07 2.21 -7.13
CA GLU A 149 31.66 1.97 -8.46
C GLU A 149 32.43 0.65 -8.54
N THR A 150 33.06 0.22 -7.44
CA THR A 150 33.82 -1.04 -7.39
C THR A 150 32.94 -2.28 -7.55
N LEU A 151 31.67 -2.21 -7.14
CA LEU A 151 30.72 -3.32 -7.22
C LEU A 151 29.95 -3.33 -8.55
N LEU A 152 29.91 -2.21 -9.26
CA LEU A 152 29.04 -2.00 -10.42
C LEU A 152 29.22 -3.06 -11.53
N PRO A 153 30.44 -3.44 -11.98
CA PRO A 153 30.59 -4.41 -13.06
C PRO A 153 29.99 -5.78 -12.72
N GLU A 154 30.26 -6.27 -11.52
CA GLU A 154 29.78 -7.58 -11.06
C GLU A 154 28.27 -7.55 -10.77
N LEU A 155 27.75 -6.46 -10.20
CA LEU A 155 26.30 -6.27 -10.05
C LEU A 155 25.59 -6.28 -11.41
N ASN A 156 26.13 -5.62 -12.43
CA ASN A 156 25.55 -5.64 -13.77
C ASN A 156 25.59 -7.03 -14.39
N ARG A 157 26.71 -7.77 -14.27
CA ARG A 157 26.83 -9.16 -14.74
C ARG A 157 25.73 -10.04 -14.11
N ARG A 158 25.56 -9.97 -12.79
CA ARG A 158 24.51 -10.71 -12.09
C ARG A 158 23.11 -10.25 -12.48
N ILE A 159 22.87 -8.95 -12.65
CA ILE A 159 21.55 -8.44 -13.07
C ILE A 159 21.19 -8.87 -14.48
N ASP A 160 22.15 -8.91 -15.41
CA ASP A 160 21.94 -9.37 -16.78
C ASP A 160 21.75 -10.89 -16.87
N ASN A 161 22.23 -11.66 -15.90
CA ASN A 161 21.95 -13.09 -15.70
C ASN A 161 21.99 -13.92 -16.99
N GLY A 162 23.05 -13.76 -17.78
CA GLY A 162 23.27 -14.53 -19.01
C GLY A 162 22.35 -14.20 -20.18
N ARG A 163 21.50 -13.17 -20.10
CA ARG A 163 20.60 -12.81 -21.21
C ARG A 163 21.37 -12.49 -22.48
N ASP A 164 20.79 -12.80 -23.63
CA ASP A 164 21.27 -12.30 -24.92
C ASP A 164 21.23 -10.76 -24.99
N LEU A 165 22.42 -10.15 -25.03
CA LEU A 165 22.61 -8.69 -25.09
C LEU A 165 22.32 -8.09 -26.47
N SER A 166 22.21 -8.91 -27.53
CA SER A 166 21.94 -8.44 -28.89
C SER A 166 20.46 -8.15 -29.16
N LYS A 167 19.57 -8.54 -28.22
CA LYS A 167 18.14 -8.38 -28.39
C LYS A 167 17.66 -6.94 -28.26
N ALA A 168 16.73 -6.58 -29.15
CA ALA A 168 16.11 -5.28 -29.14
C ALA A 168 14.95 -5.20 -28.13
N PHE A 169 15.03 -4.23 -27.23
CA PHE A 169 13.99 -3.90 -26.26
C PHE A 169 13.62 -2.43 -26.32
N THR A 170 12.44 -2.08 -25.84
CA THR A 170 12.18 -0.70 -25.44
C THR A 170 13.01 -0.43 -24.17
N PRO A 171 13.88 0.61 -24.12
CA PRO A 171 14.80 0.81 -23.00
C PRO A 171 14.11 0.85 -21.62
N ALA A 172 12.98 1.55 -21.52
CA ALA A 172 12.18 1.60 -20.28
C ALA A 172 11.67 0.22 -19.83
N LYS A 173 11.36 -0.68 -20.78
CA LYS A 173 10.89 -2.03 -20.48
C LYS A 173 12.03 -2.90 -19.93
N LEU A 174 13.21 -2.84 -20.55
CA LEU A 174 14.39 -3.55 -20.06
C LEU A 174 14.81 -3.04 -18.67
N GLU A 175 14.81 -1.72 -18.46
CA GLU A 175 15.10 -1.12 -17.15
C GLU A 175 14.12 -1.62 -16.08
N ALA A 176 12.82 -1.68 -16.40
CA ALA A 176 11.81 -2.20 -15.49
C ALA A 176 12.08 -3.67 -15.12
N TYR A 177 12.52 -4.49 -16.08
CA TYR A 177 12.89 -5.88 -15.85
C TYR A 177 14.17 -6.03 -15.01
N ARG A 178 15.23 -5.26 -15.31
CA ARG A 178 16.46 -5.21 -14.49
C ARG A 178 16.15 -4.82 -13.05
N SER A 179 15.20 -3.90 -12.85
CA SER A 179 14.83 -3.39 -11.53
C SER A 179 14.13 -4.41 -10.62
N LEU A 180 13.71 -5.58 -11.14
CA LEU A 180 13.05 -6.63 -10.34
C LEU A 180 13.94 -7.11 -9.19
N VAL A 181 15.27 -7.07 -9.35
CA VAL A 181 16.27 -7.41 -8.32
C VAL A 181 16.14 -6.57 -7.03
N CYS A 182 15.54 -5.39 -7.13
CA CYS A 182 15.31 -4.48 -6.00
C CYS A 182 14.00 -4.77 -5.24
N SER A 183 13.22 -5.77 -5.67
CA SER A 183 11.93 -6.08 -5.04
C SER A 183 12.14 -6.68 -3.64
N SER A 184 11.47 -6.10 -2.65
CA SER A 184 11.40 -6.67 -1.31
C SER A 184 10.86 -8.11 -1.38
N SER A 185 11.66 -9.09 -0.97
CA SER A 185 11.33 -10.50 -1.20
C SER A 185 12.04 -11.44 -0.22
N ILE A 186 11.36 -12.54 0.13
CA ILE A 186 11.88 -13.60 1.00
C ILE A 186 12.27 -14.79 0.11
N PRO A 187 13.55 -15.22 0.11
CA PRO A 187 14.00 -16.41 -0.62
C PRO A 187 13.24 -17.67 -0.18
N VAL A 188 12.99 -18.58 -1.12
CA VAL A 188 12.34 -19.87 -0.86
C VAL A 188 13.13 -21.01 -1.51
N SER A 189 12.86 -22.24 -1.07
CA SER A 189 13.49 -23.44 -1.60
C SER A 189 13.22 -23.65 -3.09
N MET A 190 14.17 -24.25 -3.80
CA MET A 190 14.04 -24.52 -5.23
C MET A 190 12.98 -25.62 -5.49
N PRO A 191 12.12 -25.48 -6.53
CA PRO A 191 11.28 -26.56 -7.03
C PRO A 191 12.11 -27.73 -7.57
N ARG A 192 11.59 -28.96 -7.50
CA ARG A 192 12.26 -30.16 -8.06
C ARG A 192 12.25 -30.20 -9.59
N GLY A 193 11.24 -29.63 -10.22
CA GLY A 193 11.16 -29.49 -11.67
C GLY A 193 10.31 -28.29 -12.05
N ILE A 194 10.73 -27.62 -13.12
CA ILE A 194 10.13 -26.37 -13.58
C ILE A 194 9.99 -26.44 -15.10
N VAL A 195 8.87 -25.95 -15.61
CA VAL A 195 8.64 -25.82 -17.04
C VAL A 195 8.08 -24.42 -17.34
N VAL A 196 8.43 -23.87 -18.50
CA VAL A 196 7.83 -22.63 -19.02
C VAL A 196 6.95 -23.00 -20.20
N VAL A 197 5.67 -22.65 -20.16
CA VAL A 197 4.69 -22.94 -21.21
C VAL A 197 4.23 -21.66 -21.92
N HIS A 198 3.68 -21.81 -23.12
CA HIS A 198 3.05 -20.69 -23.81
C HIS A 198 1.84 -20.17 -23.02
N ASP A 199 1.54 -18.89 -23.20
CA ASP A 199 0.38 -18.28 -22.60
C ASP A 199 -0.94 -18.87 -23.16
N CYS A 200 -1.97 -18.96 -22.33
CA CYS A 200 -3.31 -19.39 -22.70
C CYS A 200 -4.08 -18.23 -23.36
N ILE A 201 -4.20 -18.28 -24.69
CA ILE A 201 -4.90 -17.28 -25.48
C ILE A 201 -6.32 -17.75 -25.84
N THR A 202 -7.33 -16.95 -25.50
CA THR A 202 -8.73 -17.17 -25.90
C THR A 202 -9.21 -16.06 -26.85
N ARG A 203 -10.23 -16.38 -27.66
CA ARG A 203 -10.83 -15.45 -28.62
C ARG A 203 -12.36 -15.51 -28.51
N PHE A 204 -12.99 -14.34 -28.41
CA PHE A 204 -14.44 -14.19 -28.28
C PHE A 204 -14.89 -12.83 -28.81
N GLN A 205 -16.20 -12.62 -28.95
CA GLN A 205 -16.78 -11.35 -29.38
C GLN A 205 -17.38 -10.59 -28.20
N SER A 206 -17.18 -9.27 -28.16
CA SER A 206 -17.78 -8.41 -27.14
C SER A 206 -18.00 -7.00 -27.68
N ASP A 207 -19.06 -6.35 -27.18
CA ASP A 207 -19.26 -4.93 -27.35
C ASP A 207 -18.22 -4.16 -26.52
N ILE A 208 -17.59 -3.15 -27.13
CA ILE A 208 -16.59 -2.31 -26.47
C ILE A 208 -16.72 -0.83 -26.85
N ILE A 209 -16.08 0.02 -26.05
CA ILE A 209 -15.80 1.41 -26.38
C ILE A 209 -14.29 1.53 -26.63
N GLU A 210 -13.90 1.81 -27.86
CA GLU A 210 -12.50 2.05 -28.22
C GLU A 210 -12.14 3.53 -28.02
N LEU A 211 -11.01 3.78 -27.35
CA LEU A 211 -10.40 5.09 -27.21
C LEU A 211 -9.03 5.12 -27.88
N ASP A 212 -8.83 6.07 -28.78
CA ASP A 212 -7.61 6.21 -29.57
C ASP A 212 -7.12 7.67 -29.61
N ASP A 213 -5.91 7.93 -29.09
CA ASP A 213 -5.24 9.24 -29.13
C ASP A 213 -4.20 9.37 -30.24
N THR A 214 -4.11 8.43 -31.19
CA THR A 214 -3.13 8.46 -32.28
C THR A 214 -3.44 9.54 -33.32
N ARG A 215 -4.71 9.87 -33.53
CA ARG A 215 -5.18 10.84 -34.53
C ARG A 215 -5.85 12.04 -33.87
N GLY A 216 -5.28 13.24 -34.04
CA GLY A 216 -5.83 14.50 -33.53
C GLY A 216 -5.30 14.94 -32.16
N GLU A 217 -5.81 16.08 -31.68
CA GLU A 217 -5.43 16.68 -30.38
C GLU A 217 -6.15 16.04 -29.18
N GLN A 218 -7.36 15.49 -29.39
CA GLN A 218 -8.17 14.81 -28.38
C GLN A 218 -8.45 13.36 -28.78
N PRO A 219 -8.67 12.44 -27.83
CA PRO A 219 -8.91 11.02 -28.15
C PRO A 219 -10.21 10.84 -28.92
N SER A 220 -10.22 9.99 -29.94
CA SER A 220 -11.46 9.55 -30.58
C SER A 220 -12.13 8.46 -29.73
N MET A 221 -13.46 8.48 -29.63
CA MET A 221 -14.26 7.47 -28.92
C MET A 221 -15.23 6.82 -29.88
N LYS A 222 -15.20 5.48 -29.98
CA LYS A 222 -16.08 4.71 -30.87
C LYS A 222 -16.70 3.53 -30.13
N TYR A 223 -18.01 3.37 -30.27
CA TYR A 223 -18.68 2.14 -29.89
C TYR A 223 -18.49 1.12 -31.02
N ILE A 224 -18.00 -0.08 -30.68
CA ILE A 224 -17.82 -1.17 -31.63
C ILE A 224 -18.63 -2.35 -31.10
N LYS A 225 -19.61 -2.77 -31.90
CA LYS A 225 -20.43 -3.93 -31.61
C LYS A 225 -19.70 -5.22 -32.04
N ASP A 226 -19.81 -6.28 -31.25
CA ASP A 226 -19.32 -7.63 -31.57
C ASP A 226 -17.85 -7.64 -32.04
N LYS A 227 -16.97 -6.86 -31.38
CA LYS A 227 -15.54 -6.81 -31.74
C LYS A 227 -14.88 -8.14 -31.36
N ASP A 228 -14.05 -8.68 -32.25
CA ASP A 228 -13.18 -9.80 -31.92
C ASP A 228 -12.13 -9.36 -30.89
N ILE A 229 -12.16 -9.99 -29.72
CA ILE A 229 -11.23 -9.77 -28.61
C ILE A 229 -10.33 -10.99 -28.49
N GLU A 230 -9.04 -10.74 -28.36
CA GLU A 230 -8.04 -11.73 -27.98
C GLU A 230 -7.62 -11.46 -26.53
N LEU A 231 -7.84 -12.43 -25.65
CA LEU A 231 -7.50 -12.34 -24.24
C LEU A 231 -6.35 -13.31 -23.94
N ASN A 232 -5.29 -12.79 -23.32
CA ASN A 232 -4.32 -13.63 -22.62
C ASN A 232 -4.88 -13.94 -21.22
N ASP A 233 -5.47 -15.13 -21.06
CA ASP A 233 -5.99 -15.58 -19.78
C ASP A 233 -4.87 -15.64 -18.75
N SER A 234 -3.71 -16.19 -19.16
CA SER A 234 -2.57 -16.47 -18.29
C SER A 234 -1.51 -15.38 -18.18
N ASP A 235 -1.85 -14.14 -18.53
CA ASP A 235 -0.93 -13.00 -18.47
C ASP A 235 -0.44 -12.77 -17.02
N GLY A 236 0.78 -13.26 -16.76
CA GLY A 236 1.47 -13.09 -15.49
C GLY A 236 1.12 -14.10 -14.40
N TYR A 237 0.41 -15.21 -14.69
CA TYR A 237 0.23 -16.28 -13.70
C TYR A 237 0.64 -17.68 -14.18
N GLY A 238 1.03 -18.51 -13.22
CA GLY A 238 1.39 -19.92 -13.43
C GLY A 238 0.82 -20.84 -12.35
N LEU A 239 1.21 -22.12 -12.39
CA LEU A 239 0.67 -23.16 -11.51
C LEU A 239 1.79 -23.79 -10.68
N ALA A 240 1.49 -24.14 -9.45
CA ALA A 240 2.40 -24.87 -8.57
C ALA A 240 1.69 -26.08 -7.97
N MET A 241 2.43 -27.16 -7.77
CA MET A 241 1.89 -28.31 -7.04
C MET A 241 1.54 -27.91 -5.59
N PRO A 242 0.43 -28.41 -5.02
CA PRO A 242 0.04 -28.12 -3.64
C PRO A 242 1.17 -28.32 -2.61
N GLU A 243 1.98 -29.37 -2.79
CA GLU A 243 3.13 -29.68 -1.93
C GLU A 243 4.24 -28.63 -2.00
N LEU A 244 4.48 -28.03 -3.17
CA LEU A 244 5.42 -26.92 -3.30
C LEU A 244 4.90 -25.68 -2.57
N MET A 245 3.62 -25.37 -2.69
CA MET A 245 3.00 -24.22 -2.02
C MET A 245 2.93 -24.39 -0.49
N ARG A 246 2.87 -25.62 0.02
CA ARG A 246 3.03 -25.91 1.46
C ARG A 246 4.46 -25.64 1.93
N ARG A 247 5.45 -26.20 1.22
CA ARG A 247 6.87 -26.01 1.51
C ARG A 247 7.27 -24.53 1.46
N TRP A 248 6.81 -23.79 0.45
CA TRP A 248 7.02 -22.35 0.39
C TRP A 248 6.29 -21.57 1.48
N GLY A 249 5.15 -22.06 1.96
CA GLY A 249 4.49 -21.55 3.17
C GLY A 249 5.41 -21.67 4.38
N GLU A 250 5.99 -22.85 4.61
CA GLU A 250 6.94 -23.11 5.69
C GLU A 250 8.20 -22.22 5.58
N ASP A 251 8.78 -22.10 4.38
CA ASP A 251 9.97 -21.27 4.10
C ASP A 251 9.76 -19.80 4.53
N ILE A 252 8.54 -19.27 4.35
CA ILE A 252 8.18 -17.89 4.75
C ILE A 252 7.51 -17.81 6.13
N GLY A 253 7.49 -18.91 6.89
CA GLY A 253 6.97 -18.97 8.26
C GLY A 253 5.44 -18.99 8.39
N ALA A 254 4.72 -19.39 7.34
CA ALA A 254 3.30 -19.70 7.37
C ALA A 254 3.06 -21.16 7.78
N ASP A 255 2.00 -21.41 8.56
CA ASP A 255 1.58 -22.73 9.05
C ASP A 255 0.44 -23.34 8.20
N TYR A 256 0.31 -22.91 6.94
CA TYR A 256 -0.74 -23.33 6.02
C TYR A 256 -0.22 -23.37 4.58
N LEU A 257 -0.89 -24.15 3.74
CA LEU A 257 -0.65 -24.15 2.29
C LEU A 257 -1.05 -22.80 1.71
N LEU A 258 -0.13 -22.14 1.02
CA LEU A 258 -0.38 -20.82 0.44
C LEU A 258 -1.44 -20.90 -0.68
N PRO A 259 -2.60 -20.22 -0.56
CA PRO A 259 -3.64 -20.24 -1.60
C PRO A 259 -3.22 -19.56 -2.91
N GLY A 260 -2.12 -18.81 -2.88
CA GLY A 260 -1.47 -18.16 -4.00
C GLY A 260 -0.32 -17.31 -3.49
N CYS A 261 0.69 -17.06 -4.33
CA CYS A 261 1.77 -16.15 -4.00
C CYS A 261 2.34 -15.48 -5.26
N VAL A 262 3.08 -14.39 -5.08
CA VAL A 262 3.73 -13.63 -6.16
C VAL A 262 5.22 -13.91 -6.11
N LEU A 263 5.70 -14.56 -7.16
CA LEU A 263 7.09 -14.98 -7.32
C LEU A 263 7.96 -13.89 -7.94
N ARG A 264 9.23 -13.92 -7.54
CA ARG A 264 10.34 -13.26 -8.21
C ARG A 264 11.50 -14.22 -8.40
N ASN A 265 12.14 -14.09 -9.54
CA ASN A 265 13.49 -14.56 -9.81
C ASN A 265 14.10 -13.62 -10.88
N SER A 266 15.30 -13.88 -11.38
CA SER A 266 15.89 -13.12 -12.48
C SER A 266 14.93 -13.06 -13.67
N PHE A 267 14.50 -11.86 -14.06
CA PHE A 267 13.51 -11.65 -15.14
C PHE A 267 12.16 -12.39 -15.01
N CYS A 268 11.91 -13.07 -13.89
CA CYS A 268 10.70 -13.84 -13.62
C CYS A 268 9.81 -13.06 -12.64
N LYS A 269 8.57 -12.78 -13.05
CA LYS A 269 7.56 -12.08 -12.25
C LYS A 269 6.17 -12.61 -12.60
N GLY A 270 5.45 -13.10 -11.59
CA GLY A 270 4.03 -13.44 -11.72
C GLY A 270 3.43 -14.01 -10.45
N ALA A 271 2.11 -14.24 -10.47
CA ALA A 271 1.43 -15.00 -9.43
C ALA A 271 1.49 -16.50 -9.74
N VAL A 272 1.43 -17.34 -8.72
CA VAL A 272 1.30 -18.79 -8.86
C VAL A 272 0.23 -19.32 -7.94
N PHE A 273 -0.52 -20.31 -8.44
CA PHE A 273 -1.67 -20.86 -7.74
C PHE A 273 -1.54 -22.38 -7.57
N PRO A 274 -1.96 -22.92 -6.40
CA PRO A 274 -1.89 -24.35 -6.10
C PRO A 274 -2.96 -25.14 -6.87
N VAL A 275 -2.55 -25.94 -7.86
CA VAL A 275 -3.43 -26.85 -8.62
C VAL A 275 -2.70 -28.17 -8.83
N ASP A 276 -3.40 -29.29 -8.65
CA ASP A 276 -2.85 -30.63 -8.97
C ASP A 276 -2.95 -30.90 -10.48
N PHE A 277 -2.13 -30.19 -11.25
CA PHE A 277 -2.08 -30.35 -12.70
C PHE A 277 -1.55 -31.73 -13.12
N GLN A 278 -0.82 -32.43 -12.24
CA GLN A 278 -0.40 -33.82 -12.48
C GLN A 278 -1.59 -34.77 -12.44
N LYS A 279 -2.55 -34.56 -11.52
CA LYS A 279 -3.83 -35.29 -11.51
C LYS A 279 -4.63 -34.98 -12.77
N PHE A 280 -4.76 -33.70 -13.13
CA PHE A 280 -5.45 -33.31 -14.36
C PHE A 280 -4.88 -34.04 -15.59
N ALA A 281 -3.55 -34.11 -15.71
CA ALA A 281 -2.87 -34.82 -16.78
C ALA A 281 -3.20 -36.33 -16.76
N ARG A 282 -3.15 -36.97 -15.59
CA ARG A 282 -3.52 -38.40 -15.43
C ARG A 282 -4.98 -38.67 -15.84
N ASP A 283 -5.91 -37.81 -15.42
CA ASP A 283 -7.33 -37.93 -15.76
C ASP A 283 -7.57 -37.83 -17.28
N HIS A 284 -6.70 -37.13 -18.00
CA HIS A 284 -6.72 -36.98 -19.46
C HIS A 284 -5.75 -37.92 -20.20
N GLN A 285 -5.10 -38.86 -19.50
CA GLN A 285 -4.13 -39.82 -20.06
C GLN A 285 -2.91 -39.14 -20.73
N ILE A 286 -2.41 -38.07 -20.11
CA ILE A 286 -1.27 -37.28 -20.57
C ILE A 286 -0.11 -37.47 -19.56
N ASP A 287 1.06 -37.85 -20.06
CA ASP A 287 2.26 -38.09 -19.25
C ASP A 287 3.40 -37.09 -19.53
N GLN A 288 3.28 -36.29 -20.60
CA GLN A 288 4.29 -35.38 -21.10
C GLN A 288 3.77 -33.94 -21.23
N ILE A 289 4.70 -32.98 -21.09
CA ILE A 289 4.46 -31.56 -21.31
C ILE A 289 5.58 -30.98 -22.15
N ARG A 290 5.24 -30.04 -23.05
CA ARG A 290 6.19 -29.34 -23.91
C ARG A 290 6.39 -27.91 -23.41
N ASP A 291 7.64 -27.47 -23.31
CA ASP A 291 7.97 -26.09 -22.96
C ASP A 291 7.96 -25.13 -24.17
N VAL A 292 8.17 -23.84 -23.92
CA VAL A 292 8.28 -22.79 -24.95
C VAL A 292 9.48 -22.95 -25.90
N TRP A 293 10.48 -23.75 -25.52
CA TRP A 293 11.64 -24.09 -26.35
C TRP A 293 11.46 -25.41 -27.13
N ASN A 294 10.27 -26.03 -27.02
CA ASN A 294 9.90 -27.32 -27.59
C ASN A 294 10.54 -28.56 -26.96
N ASN A 295 11.22 -28.45 -25.82
CA ASN A 295 11.67 -29.61 -25.06
C ASN A 295 10.48 -30.31 -24.38
N VAL A 296 10.61 -31.62 -24.20
CA VAL A 296 9.53 -32.47 -23.66
C VAL A 296 9.95 -33.05 -22.31
N TYR A 297 9.10 -32.90 -21.32
CA TYR A 297 9.32 -33.34 -19.94
C TYR A 297 8.22 -34.28 -19.50
N LYS A 298 8.52 -35.16 -18.55
CA LYS A 298 7.48 -35.96 -17.87
C LYS A 298 6.76 -35.07 -16.87
N ILE A 299 5.44 -35.04 -16.93
CA ILE A 299 4.64 -34.15 -16.07
C ILE A 299 4.80 -34.46 -14.58
N GLN A 300 5.10 -35.71 -14.22
CA GLN A 300 5.30 -36.15 -12.83
C GLN A 300 6.57 -35.56 -12.20
N ASP A 301 7.53 -35.12 -13.02
CA ASP A 301 8.79 -34.52 -12.56
C ASP A 301 8.65 -33.01 -12.34
N ILE A 302 7.54 -32.39 -12.77
CA ILE A 302 7.31 -30.95 -12.72
C ILE A 302 6.53 -30.56 -11.45
N GLU A 303 7.03 -29.58 -10.70
CA GLU A 303 6.35 -28.98 -9.55
C GLU A 303 5.86 -27.56 -9.80
N LEU A 304 6.46 -26.86 -10.76
CA LEU A 304 6.17 -25.46 -11.07
C LEU A 304 6.02 -25.27 -12.59
N VAL A 305 4.88 -24.72 -12.99
CA VAL A 305 4.61 -24.25 -14.34
C VAL A 305 4.63 -22.73 -14.34
N LEU A 306 5.53 -22.16 -15.12
CA LEU A 306 5.58 -20.72 -15.42
C LEU A 306 5.04 -20.50 -16.83
N THR A 307 4.48 -19.33 -17.11
CA THR A 307 4.10 -18.95 -18.47
C THR A 307 5.14 -18.02 -19.09
N GLU A 308 5.14 -17.91 -20.42
CA GLU A 308 6.04 -17.02 -21.15
C GLU A 308 5.89 -15.55 -20.73
N SER A 309 4.68 -15.12 -20.36
CA SER A 309 4.45 -13.79 -19.79
C SER A 309 5.08 -13.63 -18.41
N MET A 310 5.35 -14.69 -17.64
CA MET A 310 6.04 -14.59 -16.34
C MET A 310 7.55 -14.44 -16.48
N LEU A 311 8.18 -15.23 -17.36
CA LEU A 311 9.62 -15.16 -17.64
C LEU A 311 9.87 -14.16 -18.77
N LYS A 312 9.99 -12.88 -18.40
CA LYS A 312 9.90 -11.72 -19.31
C LYS A 312 10.93 -11.69 -20.44
N LEU A 313 12.04 -12.41 -20.28
CA LEU A 313 13.13 -12.57 -21.25
C LEU A 313 13.39 -14.06 -21.52
N TRP A 314 12.37 -14.91 -21.52
CA TRP A 314 12.53 -16.35 -21.75
C TRP A 314 13.27 -16.62 -23.07
N ASP A 315 13.00 -15.82 -24.08
CA ASP A 315 13.57 -15.97 -25.41
C ASP A 315 15.09 -15.66 -25.43
N SER A 316 15.64 -15.00 -24.40
CA SER A 316 17.09 -14.76 -24.25
C SER A 316 17.90 -16.00 -23.85
N TYR A 317 17.24 -17.11 -23.56
CA TYR A 317 17.83 -18.38 -23.14
C TYR A 317 17.50 -19.48 -24.13
N VAL A 318 18.31 -20.55 -24.15
CA VAL A 318 18.09 -21.67 -25.09
C VAL A 318 17.26 -22.82 -24.49
N SER A 319 17.16 -22.91 -23.17
CA SER A 319 16.29 -23.85 -22.45
C SER A 319 16.02 -23.38 -21.01
N MET A 320 15.16 -24.10 -20.29
CA MET A 320 14.93 -23.85 -18.87
C MET A 320 16.20 -24.11 -18.03
N GLU A 321 16.97 -25.15 -18.37
CA GLU A 321 18.22 -25.50 -17.70
C GLU A 321 19.28 -24.41 -17.86
N ASP A 322 19.42 -23.84 -19.07
CA ASP A 322 20.31 -22.72 -19.32
C ASP A 322 19.96 -21.51 -18.45
N TYR A 323 18.67 -21.16 -18.37
CA TYR A 323 18.19 -20.11 -17.47
C TYR A 323 18.51 -20.40 -15.99
N LEU A 324 18.29 -21.64 -15.53
CA LEU A 324 18.52 -22.02 -14.13
C LEU A 324 20.00 -22.07 -13.77
N GLU A 325 20.88 -22.55 -14.66
CA GLU A 325 22.32 -22.54 -14.42
C GLU A 325 22.84 -21.11 -14.35
N ASN A 326 22.41 -20.22 -15.25
CA ASN A 326 22.71 -18.79 -15.15
C ASN A 326 22.23 -18.19 -13.81
N CYS A 327 21.01 -18.52 -13.37
CA CYS A 327 20.51 -18.09 -12.07
C CYS A 327 21.41 -18.57 -10.92
N LYS A 328 21.79 -19.85 -10.94
CA LYS A 328 22.64 -20.47 -9.92
C LYS A 328 24.03 -19.85 -9.88
N GLU A 329 24.69 -19.67 -11.03
CA GLU A 329 25.99 -19.02 -11.16
C GLU A 329 25.97 -17.56 -10.67
N ASN A 330 24.84 -16.86 -10.85
CA ASN A 330 24.66 -15.49 -10.38
C ASN A 330 24.02 -15.38 -9.00
N HIS A 331 23.89 -16.50 -8.27
CA HIS A 331 23.37 -16.59 -6.90
C HIS A 331 21.92 -16.11 -6.75
N TYR A 332 21.10 -16.29 -7.77
CA TYR A 332 19.66 -16.12 -7.67
C TYR A 332 18.98 -17.31 -7.00
N THR A 333 17.87 -17.02 -6.34
CA THR A 333 16.91 -18.00 -5.85
C THR A 333 15.50 -17.50 -6.15
N PHE A 334 14.54 -18.41 -6.26
CA PHE A 334 13.14 -17.99 -6.21
C PHE A 334 12.85 -17.29 -4.87
N ALA A 335 12.00 -16.28 -4.92
CA ALA A 335 11.61 -15.52 -3.76
C ALA A 335 10.15 -15.08 -3.84
N ILE A 336 9.49 -14.98 -2.69
CA ILE A 336 8.11 -14.53 -2.57
C ILE A 336 8.10 -13.05 -2.19
N THR A 337 7.36 -12.25 -2.96
CA THR A 337 7.15 -10.81 -2.68
C THR A 337 5.84 -10.53 -1.96
N LYS A 338 4.84 -11.38 -2.19
CA LYS A 338 3.51 -11.30 -1.61
C LYS A 338 2.94 -12.71 -1.50
N ALA A 339 2.39 -13.07 -0.35
CA ALA A 339 1.68 -14.32 -0.15
C ALA A 339 0.22 -14.03 0.19
N SER A 340 -0.70 -14.84 -0.31
CA SER A 340 -2.09 -14.83 0.13
C SER A 340 -2.19 -15.16 1.62
N GLU A 341 -3.09 -14.48 2.32
CA GLU A 341 -3.44 -14.84 3.68
C GLU A 341 -4.26 -16.15 3.71
N LYS A 342 -4.35 -16.77 4.89
CA LYS A 342 -5.11 -18.00 5.11
C LYS A 342 -6.62 -17.80 4.88
N GLU A 343 -7.12 -16.64 5.30
CA GLU A 343 -8.53 -16.24 5.23
C GLU A 343 -8.61 -14.80 4.74
N LEU A 344 -9.68 -14.47 4.01
CA LEU A 344 -9.97 -13.09 3.64
C LEU A 344 -10.76 -12.39 4.74
N GLU A 345 -10.59 -11.07 4.83
CA GLU A 345 -11.48 -10.26 5.67
C GLU A 345 -12.93 -10.24 5.18
N ASN A 346 -13.85 -9.90 6.08
CA ASN A 346 -15.27 -9.80 5.77
C ASN A 346 -15.75 -8.35 5.55
N LEU A 347 -14.95 -7.37 5.96
CA LEU A 347 -15.30 -5.96 5.91
C LEU A 347 -14.12 -5.16 5.37
N ARG A 348 -14.39 -4.29 4.41
CA ARG A 348 -13.41 -3.31 3.91
C ARG A 348 -14.04 -1.94 3.76
N THR A 349 -13.17 -0.95 3.62
CA THR A 349 -13.57 0.40 3.30
C THR A 349 -13.49 0.66 1.80
N MET A 350 -14.51 1.30 1.25
CA MET A 350 -14.50 1.83 -0.11
C MET A 350 -13.55 3.03 -0.26
N ASN A 351 -13.36 3.47 -1.49
CA ASN A 351 -12.67 4.70 -1.87
C ASN A 351 -13.66 5.53 -2.71
N TYR A 352 -13.60 6.87 -2.63
CA TYR A 352 -14.42 7.76 -3.46
C TYR A 352 -14.39 7.41 -4.96
N GLN A 353 -13.28 6.90 -5.49
CA GLN A 353 -13.18 6.49 -6.91
C GLN A 353 -14.18 5.39 -7.26
N PHE A 354 -14.49 4.49 -6.32
CA PHE A 354 -15.45 3.41 -6.51
C PHE A 354 -16.90 3.92 -6.45
N LEU A 355 -17.16 5.01 -5.71
CA LEU A 355 -18.50 5.51 -5.45
C LEU A 355 -18.94 6.67 -6.37
N GLN A 356 -17.99 7.50 -6.83
CA GLN A 356 -18.30 8.79 -7.50
C GLN A 356 -19.11 8.68 -8.79
N SER A 357 -19.08 7.52 -9.46
CA SER A 357 -19.80 7.30 -10.73
C SER A 357 -21.21 6.74 -10.56
N TYR A 358 -21.59 6.38 -9.34
CA TYR A 358 -22.95 5.95 -9.01
C TYR A 358 -23.88 7.15 -8.90
N ASP A 359 -25.15 6.90 -9.13
CA ASP A 359 -26.24 7.85 -8.94
C ASP A 359 -27.18 7.31 -7.86
N PHE A 360 -26.98 7.78 -6.63
CA PHE A 360 -27.74 7.38 -5.45
C PHE A 360 -28.77 8.45 -5.09
N THR A 361 -29.94 8.01 -4.61
CA THR A 361 -30.87 8.90 -3.91
C THR A 361 -30.35 9.22 -2.51
N ASP A 362 -30.97 10.19 -1.83
CA ASP A 362 -30.52 10.57 -0.50
C ASP A 362 -30.74 9.45 0.53
N GLU A 363 -31.80 8.65 0.38
CA GLU A 363 -32.10 7.47 1.20
C GLU A 363 -31.08 6.34 0.95
N GLU A 364 -30.66 6.17 -0.31
CA GLU A 364 -29.63 5.19 -0.66
C GLU A 364 -28.25 5.59 -0.14
N ILE A 365 -27.96 6.89 -0.08
CA ILE A 365 -26.76 7.36 0.60
C ILE A 365 -26.86 7.04 2.10
N ASP A 366 -28.02 7.19 2.73
CA ASP A 366 -28.21 6.83 4.14
C ASP A 366 -27.97 5.33 4.38
N GLU A 367 -28.47 4.45 3.50
CA GLU A 367 -28.17 3.01 3.53
C GLU A 367 -26.66 2.74 3.36
N LEU A 368 -26.01 3.42 2.41
CA LEU A 368 -24.58 3.24 2.13
C LEU A 368 -23.69 3.68 3.29
N ILE A 369 -24.01 4.76 3.99
CA ILE A 369 -23.19 5.29 5.09
C ILE A 369 -23.49 4.62 6.43
N ALA A 370 -24.67 4.00 6.59
CA ALA A 370 -25.13 3.44 7.87
C ALA A 370 -24.08 2.54 8.55
N PRO A 371 -23.45 1.54 7.90
CA PRO A 371 -22.43 0.70 8.56
C PRO A 371 -21.22 1.47 9.10
N THR A 372 -20.92 2.64 8.52
CA THR A 372 -19.84 3.52 8.99
C THR A 372 -20.29 4.43 10.12
N VAL A 373 -21.51 4.96 10.00
CA VAL A 373 -22.10 5.84 11.01
C VAL A 373 -22.35 5.07 12.31
N ASP A 374 -22.84 3.84 12.21
CA ASP A 374 -23.06 2.94 13.35
C ASP A 374 -21.74 2.65 14.07
N GLU A 375 -20.68 2.30 13.34
CA GLU A 375 -19.33 2.10 13.91
C GLU A 375 -18.85 3.32 14.70
N ILE A 376 -18.95 4.52 14.11
CA ILE A 376 -18.49 5.75 14.75
C ILE A 376 -19.32 6.05 16.00
N THR A 377 -20.65 5.88 15.92
CA THR A 377 -21.58 6.11 17.02
C THR A 377 -21.33 5.12 18.17
N ASP A 378 -21.05 3.86 17.83
CA ASP A 378 -20.70 2.81 18.78
C ASP A 378 -19.46 3.15 19.60
N ILE A 379 -18.43 3.72 18.98
CA ILE A 379 -17.18 4.09 19.68
C ILE A 379 -17.39 5.38 20.51
N LEU A 380 -18.25 6.30 20.05
CA LEU A 380 -18.61 7.49 20.81
C LEU A 380 -19.36 7.19 22.11
N SER A 381 -19.90 5.97 22.28
CA SER A 381 -20.59 5.54 23.50
C SER A 381 -19.68 5.35 24.73
N GLU A 382 -18.37 5.58 24.62
CA GLU A 382 -17.36 5.40 25.66
C GLU A 382 -17.26 3.96 26.24
N ASP A 383 -17.77 2.95 25.51
CA ASP A 383 -17.56 1.55 25.84
C ASP A 383 -16.11 1.13 25.52
N TYR A 384 -15.32 0.84 26.56
CA TYR A 384 -13.93 0.42 26.41
C TYR A 384 -13.79 -0.87 25.59
N ARG A 385 -14.80 -1.76 25.60
CA ARG A 385 -14.79 -3.04 24.89
C ARG A 385 -14.88 -2.81 23.37
N LYS A 386 -15.75 -1.88 22.95
CA LYS A 386 -15.86 -1.44 21.55
C LYS A 386 -14.62 -0.66 21.10
N THR A 387 -14.03 0.12 22.01
CA THR A 387 -12.75 0.80 21.76
C THR A 387 -11.60 -0.19 21.51
N ILE A 388 -11.56 -1.32 22.25
CA ILE A 388 -10.60 -2.40 21.99
C ILE A 388 -10.82 -2.99 20.60
N LEU A 389 -12.06 -3.35 20.24
CA LEU A 389 -12.40 -3.90 18.92
C LEU A 389 -12.02 -2.95 17.79
N TYR A 390 -12.23 -1.65 17.96
CA TYR A 390 -11.85 -0.65 16.97
C TYR A 390 -10.33 -0.49 16.84
N ALA A 391 -9.59 -0.50 17.95
CA ALA A 391 -8.15 -0.28 17.94
C ALA A 391 -7.33 -1.53 17.54
N LYS A 392 -7.81 -2.74 17.87
CA LYS A 392 -7.12 -4.02 17.63
C LYS A 392 -7.72 -4.85 16.50
N GLY A 393 -8.94 -4.54 16.07
CA GLY A 393 -9.72 -5.34 15.14
C GLY A 393 -10.55 -6.42 15.83
N THR A 394 -11.36 -7.12 15.06
CA THR A 394 -12.34 -8.12 15.52
C THR A 394 -11.77 -9.54 15.63
N GLY A 395 -10.54 -9.77 15.17
CA GLY A 395 -9.90 -11.09 15.13
C GLY A 395 -9.16 -11.51 16.40
N LEU A 396 -9.40 -10.87 17.55
CA LEU A 396 -8.74 -11.20 18.81
C LEU A 396 -9.12 -12.61 19.26
N ASN A 397 -8.12 -13.39 19.70
CA ASN A 397 -8.29 -14.75 20.22
C ASN A 397 -7.17 -15.10 21.20
N ASP A 398 -7.30 -16.25 21.90
CA ASP A 398 -6.31 -16.69 22.89
C ASP A 398 -4.87 -16.73 22.34
N LYS A 399 -4.69 -17.16 21.09
CA LYS A 399 -3.35 -17.27 20.48
C LYS A 399 -2.69 -15.92 20.22
N ASN A 400 -3.45 -14.93 19.75
CA ASN A 400 -2.88 -13.62 19.38
C ASN A 400 -2.79 -12.64 20.55
N VAL A 401 -3.65 -12.77 21.56
CA VAL A 401 -3.63 -11.92 22.77
C VAL A 401 -2.42 -12.22 23.65
N ARG A 402 -1.92 -13.46 23.63
CA ARG A 402 -0.65 -13.86 24.28
C ARG A 402 0.57 -13.10 23.74
N ARG A 403 0.51 -12.63 22.48
CA ARG A 403 1.56 -11.80 21.86
C ARG A 403 1.33 -10.32 22.21
N LEU A 404 1.87 -9.92 23.35
CA LEU A 404 1.70 -8.56 23.89
C LEU A 404 2.41 -7.52 23.03
N ASP A 405 1.78 -6.35 22.87
CA ASP A 405 2.39 -5.16 22.29
C ASP A 405 2.25 -3.94 23.21
N ALA A 406 3.06 -2.91 22.98
CA ALA A 406 3.06 -1.66 23.72
C ALA A 406 1.95 -0.67 23.28
N SER A 407 0.74 -1.17 22.99
CA SER A 407 -0.39 -0.32 22.58
C SER A 407 -1.31 0.05 23.75
N PHE A 408 -1.96 1.21 23.65
CA PHE A 408 -2.96 1.62 24.62
C PHE A 408 -4.17 0.66 24.66
N ALA A 409 -4.47 -0.01 23.56
CA ALA A 409 -5.54 -1.00 23.49
C ALA A 409 -5.20 -2.25 24.32
N THR A 410 -3.93 -2.69 24.33
CA THR A 410 -3.48 -3.74 25.26
C THR A 410 -3.58 -3.30 26.70
N ALA A 411 -3.27 -2.03 27.00
CA ALA A 411 -3.48 -1.49 28.33
C ALA A 411 -4.97 -1.50 28.74
N LEU A 412 -5.90 -1.20 27.82
CA LEU A 412 -7.36 -1.31 28.06
C LEU A 412 -7.83 -2.75 28.31
N MET A 413 -7.22 -3.74 27.65
CA MET A 413 -7.50 -5.15 27.89
C MET A 413 -7.07 -5.61 29.30
N ILE A 414 -6.08 -4.93 29.91
CA ILE A 414 -5.56 -5.25 31.24
C ILE A 414 -6.26 -4.42 32.33
N GLU A 415 -6.42 -3.11 32.10
CA GLU A 415 -6.97 -2.13 33.04
C GLU A 415 -7.95 -1.19 32.30
N PRO A 416 -9.27 -1.45 32.39
CA PRO A 416 -10.28 -0.63 31.73
C PRO A 416 -10.25 0.86 32.12
N ARG A 417 -9.75 1.21 33.32
CA ARG A 417 -9.61 2.61 33.76
C ARG A 417 -8.63 3.40 32.91
N MET A 418 -7.79 2.75 32.09
CA MET A 418 -6.95 3.42 31.10
C MET A 418 -7.75 4.27 30.12
N LEU A 419 -9.07 4.03 29.94
CA LEU A 419 -9.91 4.91 29.12
C LEU A 419 -10.00 6.34 29.68
N LYS A 420 -9.70 6.53 30.97
CA LYS A 420 -9.68 7.85 31.62
C LYS A 420 -8.36 8.59 31.45
N ASP A 421 -7.30 7.90 31.03
CA ASP A 421 -6.01 8.51 30.76
C ASP A 421 -6.12 9.54 29.63
N ALA A 422 -5.51 10.71 29.83
CA ALA A 422 -5.56 11.80 28.86
C ALA A 422 -4.89 11.39 27.53
N TYR A 423 -3.83 10.59 27.56
CA TYR A 423 -3.21 10.12 26.31
C TYR A 423 -4.13 9.17 25.55
N VAL A 424 -4.68 8.15 26.20
CA VAL A 424 -5.62 7.21 25.58
C VAL A 424 -6.81 7.95 24.97
N ARG A 425 -7.39 8.92 25.68
CA ARG A 425 -8.52 9.71 25.18
C ARG A 425 -8.17 10.59 23.99
N ASP A 426 -6.99 11.22 24.01
CA ASP A 426 -6.50 12.01 22.89
C ASP A 426 -6.29 11.12 21.65
N GLN A 427 -5.78 9.90 21.83
CA GLN A 427 -5.64 8.92 20.74
C GLN A 427 -7.00 8.50 20.19
N VAL A 428 -7.95 8.09 21.04
CA VAL A 428 -9.31 7.70 20.62
C VAL A 428 -9.99 8.85 19.88
N SER A 429 -9.92 10.08 20.43
CA SER A 429 -10.48 11.28 19.80
C SER A 429 -9.80 11.62 18.47
N ALA A 430 -8.49 11.41 18.35
CA ALA A 430 -7.76 11.59 17.09
C ALA A 430 -8.15 10.52 16.06
N MET A 431 -8.30 9.26 16.48
CA MET A 431 -8.75 8.17 15.62
C MET A 431 -10.18 8.40 15.12
N LEU A 432 -11.09 8.86 15.98
CA LEU A 432 -12.47 9.20 15.61
C LEU A 432 -12.55 10.37 14.63
N ARG A 433 -11.85 11.47 14.91
CA ARG A 433 -11.79 12.61 13.97
C ARG A 433 -11.24 12.19 12.61
N LYS A 434 -10.19 11.35 12.59
CA LYS A 434 -9.63 10.80 11.36
C LYS A 434 -10.63 9.90 10.64
N ARG A 435 -11.39 9.07 11.37
CA ARG A 435 -12.42 8.18 10.82
C ARG A 435 -13.58 8.95 10.20
N ILE A 436 -14.06 10.00 10.88
CA ILE A 436 -15.10 10.91 10.39
C ILE A 436 -14.62 11.64 9.13
N ASP A 437 -13.43 12.25 9.16
CA ASP A 437 -12.87 12.94 7.99
C ASP A 437 -12.60 11.97 6.82
N ALA A 438 -12.26 10.70 7.09
CA ALA A 438 -12.15 9.65 6.08
C ALA A 438 -13.52 9.28 5.48
N ALA A 439 -14.57 9.16 6.31
CA ALA A 439 -15.93 8.88 5.84
C ALA A 439 -16.46 9.99 4.92
N LYS A 440 -16.15 11.25 5.21
CA LYS A 440 -16.49 12.41 4.34
C LYS A 440 -15.87 12.33 2.95
N VAL A 441 -14.79 11.57 2.77
CA VAL A 441 -14.14 11.34 1.48
C VAL A 441 -14.44 9.96 0.91
N GLY A 442 -15.52 9.31 1.35
CA GLY A 442 -15.99 8.04 0.78
C GLY A 442 -15.31 6.79 1.31
N VAL A 443 -14.56 6.87 2.41
CA VAL A 443 -14.00 5.70 3.11
C VAL A 443 -15.09 5.06 3.96
N LEU A 444 -15.98 4.30 3.30
CA LEU A 444 -17.19 3.73 3.88
C LEU A 444 -17.06 2.21 4.06
N ASN A 445 -17.46 1.69 5.22
CA ASN A 445 -17.50 0.27 5.56
C ASN A 445 -18.54 -0.45 4.70
N VAL A 446 -18.12 -1.54 4.04
CA VAL A 446 -18.99 -2.43 3.27
C VAL A 446 -18.50 -3.88 3.40
N PRO A 447 -19.41 -4.87 3.28
CA PRO A 447 -19.06 -6.29 3.27
C PRO A 447 -18.26 -6.60 2.00
N ALA A 448 -16.94 -6.68 2.16
CA ALA A 448 -16.01 -6.73 1.06
C ALA A 448 -14.65 -7.32 1.48
N ASN A 449 -13.91 -7.82 0.49
CA ASN A 449 -12.54 -8.29 0.65
C ASN A 449 -11.65 -7.83 -0.51
N TYR A 450 -10.34 -7.78 -0.26
CA TYR A 450 -9.35 -7.80 -1.33
C TYR A 450 -8.87 -9.22 -1.56
N SER A 451 -8.98 -9.69 -2.81
CA SER A 451 -8.48 -11.01 -3.21
C SER A 451 -7.45 -10.88 -4.33
N LEU A 452 -6.49 -11.81 -4.39
CA LEU A 452 -5.63 -11.94 -5.57
C LEU A 452 -6.48 -12.32 -6.78
N VAL A 453 -6.13 -11.75 -7.92
CA VAL A 453 -6.71 -12.11 -9.22
C VAL A 453 -6.01 -13.34 -9.75
N SER A 454 -6.79 -14.37 -10.11
CA SER A 454 -6.36 -15.49 -10.93
C SER A 454 -7.15 -15.48 -12.26
N GLY A 455 -6.55 -15.96 -13.34
CA GLY A 455 -7.33 -16.35 -14.54
C GLY A 455 -8.08 -17.66 -14.28
N ASP A 456 -8.29 -18.48 -15.31
CA ASP A 456 -8.83 -19.83 -15.14
C ASP A 456 -7.69 -20.88 -15.25
N PRO A 457 -7.15 -21.40 -14.12
CA PRO A 457 -6.16 -22.47 -14.14
C PRO A 457 -6.57 -23.72 -14.93
N TYR A 458 -7.87 -23.96 -15.10
CA TYR A 458 -8.37 -25.07 -15.91
C TYR A 458 -8.11 -24.80 -17.39
N SER A 459 -8.38 -23.58 -17.86
CA SER A 459 -8.04 -23.12 -19.22
C SER A 459 -6.54 -23.23 -19.47
N LEU A 460 -5.69 -22.83 -18.51
CA LEU A 460 -4.24 -22.97 -18.64
C LEU A 460 -3.80 -24.44 -18.72
N CYS A 461 -4.35 -25.31 -17.89
CA CYS A 461 -4.11 -26.76 -17.98
C CYS A 461 -4.50 -27.32 -19.36
N GLN A 462 -5.68 -26.98 -19.87
CA GLN A 462 -6.11 -27.41 -21.20
C GLN A 462 -5.14 -26.92 -22.28
N SER A 463 -4.75 -25.64 -22.23
CA SER A 463 -3.85 -25.03 -23.19
C SER A 463 -2.47 -25.68 -23.20
N MET A 464 -1.82 -25.84 -22.04
CA MET A 464 -0.46 -26.37 -21.96
C MET A 464 -0.36 -27.86 -22.33
N PHE A 465 -1.48 -28.59 -22.29
CA PHE A 465 -1.57 -29.99 -22.73
C PHE A 465 -2.14 -30.16 -24.15
N GLY A 466 -2.40 -29.07 -24.88
CA GLY A 466 -2.91 -29.12 -26.25
C GLY A 466 -4.37 -29.60 -26.36
N LEU A 467 -5.13 -29.52 -25.26
CA LEU A 467 -6.57 -29.80 -25.25
C LEU A 467 -7.35 -28.57 -25.76
N LYS A 468 -8.61 -28.78 -26.16
CA LYS A 468 -9.50 -27.67 -26.49
C LYS A 468 -9.76 -26.84 -25.24
N VAL A 469 -9.37 -25.56 -25.28
CA VAL A 469 -9.63 -24.61 -24.20
C VAL A 469 -11.13 -24.32 -24.12
N THR A 470 -11.74 -24.67 -23.00
CA THR A 470 -13.13 -24.38 -22.65
C THR A 470 -13.24 -23.65 -21.32
N GLY A 471 -12.28 -23.86 -20.40
CA GLY A 471 -12.39 -23.43 -19.01
C GLY A 471 -13.52 -24.13 -18.27
N LEU A 472 -13.72 -23.76 -17.01
CA LEU A 472 -14.91 -24.12 -16.22
C LEU A 472 -15.91 -22.95 -16.11
N LEU A 473 -15.43 -21.71 -16.29
CA LEU A 473 -16.21 -20.50 -16.11
C LEU A 473 -16.65 -19.90 -17.45
N LYS A 474 -17.88 -19.37 -17.52
CA LYS A 474 -18.39 -18.63 -18.70
C LYS A 474 -18.21 -17.12 -18.53
N SER A 475 -18.45 -16.38 -19.62
CA SER A 475 -18.47 -14.90 -19.63
C SER A 475 -19.34 -14.35 -18.49
N GLY A 476 -18.82 -13.39 -17.71
CA GLY A 476 -19.50 -12.79 -16.56
C GLY A 476 -19.50 -13.63 -15.27
N GLN A 477 -18.88 -14.82 -15.28
CA GLN A 477 -18.79 -15.70 -14.12
C GLN A 477 -17.41 -15.65 -13.46
N VAL A 478 -17.40 -15.88 -12.15
CA VAL A 478 -16.19 -16.07 -11.34
C VAL A 478 -16.37 -17.24 -10.39
N TYR A 479 -15.27 -17.87 -10.00
CA TYR A 479 -15.24 -18.76 -8.85
C TYR A 479 -14.51 -18.09 -7.68
N SER A 480 -15.09 -18.18 -6.50
CA SER A 480 -14.44 -17.76 -5.26
C SER A 480 -14.96 -18.58 -4.11
N ARG A 481 -14.10 -19.43 -3.54
CA ARG A 481 -14.45 -20.27 -2.38
C ARG A 481 -14.99 -19.43 -1.23
N TYR A 482 -14.37 -18.27 -0.97
CA TYR A 482 -14.82 -17.34 0.07
C TYR A 482 -16.30 -16.93 -0.07
N TRP A 483 -16.74 -16.58 -1.29
CA TRP A 483 -18.12 -16.14 -1.55
C TRP A 483 -19.08 -17.33 -1.64
N ASN A 484 -18.65 -18.44 -2.24
CA ASN A 484 -19.41 -19.69 -2.33
C ASN A 484 -19.75 -20.24 -0.94
N ASP A 485 -18.79 -20.25 -0.01
CA ASP A 485 -18.98 -20.70 1.37
C ASP A 485 -19.98 -19.82 2.15
N ARG A 486 -20.25 -18.60 1.67
CA ARG A 486 -21.21 -17.64 2.25
C ARG A 486 -22.56 -17.61 1.53
N GLY A 487 -22.74 -18.43 0.50
CA GLY A 487 -23.97 -18.44 -0.29
C GLY A 487 -24.24 -17.14 -1.04
N VAL A 488 -23.19 -16.39 -1.40
CA VAL A 488 -23.29 -15.18 -2.22
C VAL A 488 -23.19 -15.57 -3.69
N ASP A 489 -24.20 -15.22 -4.48
CA ASP A 489 -24.33 -15.53 -5.90
C ASP A 489 -23.92 -14.38 -6.82
N LYS A 490 -23.92 -13.14 -6.33
CA LYS A 490 -23.55 -11.94 -7.09
C LYS A 490 -22.67 -11.00 -6.29
N ILE A 491 -21.64 -10.50 -6.96
CA ILE A 491 -20.72 -9.51 -6.40
C ILE A 491 -20.49 -8.37 -7.39
N VAL A 492 -20.09 -7.22 -6.85
CA VAL A 492 -19.49 -6.14 -7.63
C VAL A 492 -17.99 -6.14 -7.37
N SER A 493 -17.22 -6.08 -8.45
CA SER A 493 -15.77 -6.09 -8.42
C SER A 493 -15.20 -4.78 -8.94
N PHE A 494 -14.20 -4.26 -8.24
CA PHE A 494 -13.50 -3.03 -8.58
C PHE A 494 -11.99 -3.24 -8.53
N ARG A 495 -11.28 -2.44 -9.33
CA ARG A 495 -9.83 -2.32 -9.27
C ARG A 495 -9.42 -0.87 -9.25
N ALA A 496 -8.51 -0.53 -8.34
CA ALA A 496 -7.92 0.79 -8.28
C ALA A 496 -6.65 0.89 -9.14
N PRO A 497 -6.37 2.06 -9.75
CA PRO A 497 -7.26 3.21 -9.86
C PRO A 497 -8.30 3.01 -10.97
N MET A 498 -9.45 3.69 -10.85
CA MET A 498 -10.50 3.70 -11.89
C MET A 498 -11.06 5.11 -12.08
N THR A 499 -11.66 5.35 -13.25
CA THR A 499 -12.05 6.69 -13.69
C THR A 499 -13.52 6.82 -14.06
N SER A 500 -14.17 5.74 -14.48
CA SER A 500 -15.53 5.76 -15.01
C SER A 500 -16.35 4.57 -14.53
N HIS A 501 -17.67 4.64 -14.67
CA HIS A 501 -18.55 3.53 -14.32
C HIS A 501 -18.29 2.27 -15.17
N ASN A 502 -17.71 2.44 -16.37
CA ASN A 502 -17.32 1.35 -17.25
C ASN A 502 -16.27 0.40 -16.63
N ASN A 503 -15.57 0.84 -15.58
CA ASN A 503 -14.56 0.03 -14.89
C ASN A 503 -15.15 -1.00 -13.91
N ILE A 504 -16.44 -0.90 -13.60
CA ILE A 504 -17.09 -1.71 -12.57
C ILE A 504 -17.68 -2.96 -13.22
N ARG A 505 -17.48 -4.14 -12.61
CA ARG A 505 -18.08 -5.38 -13.10
C ARG A 505 -18.98 -6.01 -12.05
N VAL A 506 -20.21 -6.33 -12.46
CA VAL A 506 -21.09 -7.24 -11.72
C VAL A 506 -20.79 -8.64 -12.23
N LEU A 507 -20.51 -9.56 -11.31
CA LEU A 507 -20.07 -10.91 -11.62
C LEU A 507 -20.93 -11.92 -10.88
N GLU A 508 -21.24 -13.02 -11.56
CA GLU A 508 -21.93 -14.17 -10.98
C GLU A 508 -20.91 -15.09 -10.33
N VAL A 509 -21.10 -15.37 -9.04
CA VAL A 509 -20.30 -16.34 -8.31
C VAL A 509 -20.91 -17.71 -8.52
N VAL A 510 -20.16 -18.60 -9.16
CA VAL A 510 -20.62 -19.95 -9.51
C VAL A 510 -19.84 -21.04 -8.79
N ARG A 511 -20.46 -22.22 -8.70
CA ARG A 511 -19.94 -23.42 -8.07
C ARG A 511 -20.45 -24.67 -8.77
N SER A 512 -19.61 -25.70 -8.81
CA SER A 512 -19.94 -27.07 -9.21
C SER A 512 -18.99 -28.03 -8.51
N ASP A 513 -19.33 -29.32 -8.42
CA ASP A 513 -18.45 -30.32 -7.79
C ASP A 513 -17.08 -30.41 -8.50
N GLU A 514 -17.05 -30.19 -9.81
CA GLU A 514 -15.83 -30.13 -10.61
C GLU A 514 -14.97 -28.91 -10.24
N MET A 515 -15.57 -27.72 -10.14
CA MET A 515 -14.88 -26.50 -9.71
C MET A 515 -14.35 -26.64 -8.29
N ASP A 516 -15.17 -27.14 -7.36
CA ASP A 516 -14.81 -27.31 -5.95
C ASP A 516 -13.64 -28.29 -5.81
N THR A 517 -13.62 -29.36 -6.62
CA THR A 517 -12.54 -30.34 -6.65
C THR A 517 -11.26 -29.77 -7.26
N PHE A 518 -11.36 -29.12 -8.42
CA PHE A 518 -10.20 -28.65 -9.17
C PHE A 518 -9.54 -27.42 -8.50
N TYR A 519 -10.33 -26.48 -7.97
CA TYR A 519 -9.83 -25.27 -7.31
C TYR A 519 -9.72 -25.41 -5.79
N GLN A 520 -9.78 -26.62 -5.22
CA GLN A 520 -9.90 -26.85 -3.77
C GLN A 520 -8.82 -26.14 -2.91
N TYR A 521 -7.61 -25.97 -3.45
CA TYR A 521 -6.49 -25.33 -2.76
C TYR A 521 -6.45 -23.80 -2.91
N MET A 522 -7.22 -23.24 -3.84
CA MET A 522 -7.31 -21.79 -4.09
C MET A 522 -8.40 -21.16 -3.22
N THR A 523 -8.17 -21.12 -1.91
CA THR A 523 -9.20 -20.74 -0.93
C THR A 523 -9.53 -19.24 -0.87
N THR A 524 -8.58 -18.37 -1.23
CA THR A 524 -8.71 -16.91 -1.12
C THR A 524 -8.64 -16.12 -2.44
N PRO A 525 -8.04 -16.59 -3.55
CA PRO A 525 -8.10 -15.87 -4.82
C PRO A 525 -9.53 -15.79 -5.40
N THR A 526 -9.77 -14.78 -6.25
CA THR A 526 -10.93 -14.76 -7.15
C THR A 526 -10.47 -15.22 -8.53
N ILE A 527 -11.11 -16.27 -9.04
CA ILE A 527 -10.81 -16.92 -10.31
C ILE A 527 -11.73 -16.30 -11.37
N PHE A 528 -11.13 -15.60 -12.34
CA PHE A 528 -11.84 -14.98 -13.44
C PHE A 528 -11.94 -15.94 -14.63
N ASN A 529 -13.03 -15.82 -15.40
CA ASN A 529 -13.20 -16.59 -16.62
C ASN A 529 -12.27 -16.13 -17.74
N SER A 530 -12.10 -16.99 -18.75
CA SER A 530 -11.27 -16.72 -19.93
C SER A 530 -12.06 -16.17 -21.12
N TRP A 531 -13.28 -15.64 -20.94
CA TRP A 531 -14.24 -15.41 -22.02
C TRP A 531 -14.95 -14.04 -21.97
N ASP A 532 -14.33 -13.03 -21.34
CA ASP A 532 -14.91 -11.69 -21.26
C ASP A 532 -13.88 -10.55 -21.16
N THR A 533 -14.39 -9.32 -21.18
CA THR A 533 -13.60 -8.07 -21.15
C THR A 533 -13.35 -7.53 -19.73
N CYS A 534 -13.40 -8.37 -18.68
CA CYS A 534 -13.12 -7.92 -17.31
C CYS A 534 -11.72 -7.31 -17.17
N ALA A 535 -10.72 -7.89 -17.83
CA ALA A 535 -9.34 -7.39 -17.81
C ALA A 535 -9.26 -5.96 -18.36
N ASP A 536 -9.82 -5.71 -19.55
CA ASP A 536 -9.85 -4.38 -20.17
C ASP A 536 -10.63 -3.38 -19.32
N ALA A 537 -11.82 -3.80 -18.85
CA ALA A 537 -12.69 -2.97 -18.04
C ALA A 537 -12.02 -2.50 -16.75
N MET A 538 -11.35 -3.41 -16.06
CA MET A 538 -10.61 -3.11 -14.84
C MET A 538 -9.23 -2.53 -15.14
N ASN A 539 -9.17 -1.63 -16.12
CA ASN A 539 -8.02 -0.79 -16.40
C ASN A 539 -6.76 -1.57 -16.83
N GLY A 540 -6.94 -2.63 -17.62
CA GLY A 540 -5.84 -3.48 -18.10
C GLY A 540 -5.33 -4.45 -17.03
N MET A 541 -6.25 -5.10 -16.32
CA MET A 541 -5.93 -6.04 -15.26
C MET A 541 -5.14 -7.25 -15.78
N ASP A 542 -3.94 -7.47 -15.22
CA ASP A 542 -3.17 -8.70 -15.39
C ASP A 542 -3.28 -9.59 -14.13
N LYS A 543 -2.57 -10.72 -14.14
CA LYS A 543 -2.63 -11.72 -13.07
C LYS A 543 -1.25 -11.89 -12.41
N ASP A 544 -0.41 -10.85 -12.41
CA ASP A 544 0.97 -10.90 -11.92
C ASP A 544 1.16 -10.58 -10.43
N GLY A 545 0.04 -10.46 -9.71
CA GLY A 545 -0.04 -10.11 -8.29
C GLY A 545 -1.12 -9.07 -7.95
N ASP A 546 -1.90 -8.69 -8.96
CA ASP A 546 -3.02 -7.78 -8.88
C ASP A 546 -4.12 -8.25 -7.91
N CYS A 547 -4.86 -7.28 -7.38
CA CYS A 547 -5.98 -7.53 -6.49
C CYS A 547 -7.23 -6.76 -6.93
N VAL A 548 -8.38 -7.36 -6.68
CA VAL A 548 -9.69 -6.73 -6.82
C VAL A 548 -10.34 -6.59 -5.45
N ILE A 549 -11.12 -5.53 -5.27
CA ILE A 549 -12.06 -5.45 -4.16
C ILE A 549 -13.40 -5.99 -4.64
N ASN A 550 -13.89 -7.02 -3.95
CA ASN A 550 -15.17 -7.64 -4.22
C ASN A 550 -16.13 -7.31 -3.09
N THR A 551 -17.37 -6.97 -3.42
CA THR A 551 -18.41 -6.70 -2.42
C THR A 551 -19.74 -7.32 -2.82
N SER A 552 -20.46 -7.84 -1.83
CA SER A 552 -21.83 -8.32 -1.97
C SER A 552 -22.85 -7.31 -1.43
N PHE A 553 -22.46 -6.04 -1.23
CA PHE A 553 -23.35 -5.03 -0.66
C PHE A 553 -24.57 -4.81 -1.58
N PRO A 554 -25.81 -5.11 -1.13
CA PRO A 554 -26.98 -5.18 -2.01
C PRO A 554 -27.23 -3.93 -2.83
N LEU A 555 -27.09 -2.74 -2.21
CA LEU A 555 -27.26 -1.46 -2.91
C LEU A 555 -26.28 -1.30 -4.07
N LEU A 556 -25.01 -1.66 -3.88
CA LEU A 556 -24.00 -1.56 -4.94
C LEU A 556 -24.32 -2.55 -6.07
N VAL A 557 -24.61 -3.81 -5.76
CA VAL A 557 -25.00 -4.83 -6.75
C VAL A 557 -26.20 -4.36 -7.58
N LYS A 558 -27.22 -3.80 -6.92
CA LYS A 558 -28.44 -3.31 -7.56
C LYS A 558 -28.21 -2.07 -8.42
N ARG A 559 -27.32 -1.15 -8.01
CA ARG A 559 -27.11 0.15 -8.67
C ARG A 559 -25.97 0.15 -9.69
N THR A 560 -25.16 -0.90 -9.78
CA THR A 560 -24.15 -1.01 -10.84
C THR A 560 -24.83 -1.21 -12.19
N ARG A 561 -24.44 -0.39 -13.18
CA ARG A 561 -24.92 -0.51 -14.56
C ARG A 561 -23.94 -1.37 -15.37
N PRO A 562 -24.39 -2.42 -16.05
CA PRO A 562 -23.54 -3.17 -16.97
C PRO A 562 -23.22 -2.29 -18.19
N LEU A 563 -21.97 -1.84 -18.30
CA LEU A 563 -21.50 -0.99 -19.39
C LEU A 563 -20.34 -1.68 -20.15
N PRO A 564 -20.25 -1.48 -21.48
CA PRO A 564 -19.16 -2.02 -22.28
C PRO A 564 -17.78 -1.64 -21.72
N ALA A 565 -16.80 -2.53 -21.90
CA ALA A 565 -15.42 -2.22 -21.52
C ALA A 565 -14.88 -1.07 -22.36
N VAL A 566 -14.12 -0.18 -21.73
CA VAL A 566 -13.34 0.84 -22.43
C VAL A 566 -11.98 0.24 -22.74
N VAL A 567 -11.67 0.08 -24.02
CA VAL A 567 -10.42 -0.46 -24.54
C VAL A 567 -9.58 0.68 -25.11
N CYS A 568 -8.37 0.84 -24.60
CA CYS A 568 -7.51 1.98 -24.89
C CYS A 568 -6.36 1.58 -25.83
N VAL A 569 -6.17 2.31 -26.91
CA VAL A 569 -5.03 2.11 -27.83
C VAL A 569 -3.77 2.71 -27.20
N GLN A 570 -2.75 1.87 -26.96
CA GLN A 570 -1.47 2.30 -26.38
C GLN A 570 -0.36 2.38 -27.43
N ARG A 571 0.39 3.50 -27.42
CA ARG A 571 1.54 3.73 -28.31
C ARG A 571 2.83 3.24 -27.67
N LYS A 572 3.39 2.16 -28.21
CA LYS A 572 4.65 1.57 -27.74
C LYS A 572 5.84 2.30 -28.34
N ALA A 573 6.80 2.69 -27.49
CA ALA A 573 8.07 3.26 -27.95
C ALA A 573 8.90 2.22 -28.72
N PRO A 574 9.72 2.66 -29.69
CA PRO A 574 10.49 1.76 -30.55
C PRO A 574 11.46 0.89 -29.74
N LYS A 575 11.77 -0.28 -30.29
CA LYS A 575 12.79 -1.18 -29.73
C LYS A 575 14.16 -0.82 -30.31
N CYS A 576 15.20 -0.86 -29.49
CA CYS A 576 16.61 -0.80 -29.89
C CYS A 576 17.41 -1.80 -29.06
N ILE A 577 18.68 -2.07 -29.43
CA ILE A 577 19.61 -2.76 -28.53
C ILE A 577 20.02 -1.73 -27.46
N PRO A 578 19.50 -1.80 -26.22
CA PRO A 578 19.60 -0.66 -25.31
C PRO A 578 21.01 -0.47 -24.77
N THR A 579 21.53 0.75 -24.88
CA THR A 579 22.76 1.19 -24.22
C THR A 579 22.46 1.83 -22.86
N GLU A 580 23.47 2.06 -22.02
CA GLU A 580 23.29 2.77 -20.75
C GLU A 580 22.78 4.21 -20.95
N ASP A 581 23.13 4.86 -22.07
CA ASP A 581 22.60 6.18 -22.44
C ASP A 581 21.09 6.13 -22.71
N ASP A 582 20.63 5.09 -23.43
CA ASP A 582 19.21 4.88 -23.70
C ASP A 582 18.41 4.65 -22.42
N LEU A 583 18.97 3.88 -21.48
CA LEU A 583 18.35 3.63 -20.17
C LEU A 583 18.26 4.92 -19.35
N MET A 584 19.33 5.73 -19.31
CA MET A 584 19.34 7.02 -18.64
C MET A 584 18.31 7.99 -19.23
N ILE A 585 18.22 8.09 -20.56
CA ILE A 585 17.21 8.91 -21.26
C ILE A 585 15.80 8.40 -20.95
N SER A 586 15.60 7.08 -20.93
CA SER A 586 14.31 6.48 -20.59
C SER A 586 13.86 6.81 -19.16
N ASN A 587 14.79 6.89 -18.21
CA ASN A 587 14.51 7.35 -16.85
C ASN A 587 14.06 8.82 -16.85
N ILE A 588 14.77 9.70 -17.59
CA ILE A 588 14.41 11.13 -17.72
C ILE A 588 13.00 11.27 -18.29
N ASN A 589 12.71 10.57 -19.37
CA ASN A 589 11.41 10.63 -20.03
C ASN A 589 10.30 10.16 -19.10
N SER A 590 10.59 9.25 -18.17
CA SER A 590 9.64 8.65 -17.24
C SER A 590 9.52 9.38 -15.89
N PHE A 591 10.31 10.43 -15.64
CA PHE A 591 10.22 11.21 -14.39
C PHE A 591 8.82 11.82 -14.18
N GLY A 592 8.42 11.89 -12.90
CA GLY A 592 7.12 12.38 -12.45
C GLY A 592 6.00 11.34 -12.48
N ASN A 593 4.87 11.68 -11.84
CA ASN A 593 3.67 10.85 -11.82
C ASN A 593 2.42 11.71 -12.04
N ALA A 594 1.80 11.58 -13.21
CA ALA A 594 0.57 12.30 -13.57
C ALA A 594 -0.72 11.57 -13.15
N VAL A 595 -0.65 10.33 -12.68
CA VAL A 595 -1.84 9.50 -12.39
C VAL A 595 -2.77 10.18 -11.37
N GLY A 596 -2.21 10.70 -10.27
CA GLY A 596 -3.00 11.40 -9.25
C GLY A 596 -3.62 12.71 -9.76
N GLU A 597 -2.90 13.44 -10.60
CA GLU A 597 -3.39 14.69 -11.21
C GLU A 597 -4.52 14.43 -12.20
N VAL A 598 -4.36 13.44 -13.09
CA VAL A 598 -5.40 12.98 -14.01
C VAL A 598 -6.65 12.55 -13.24
N THR A 599 -6.49 11.74 -12.19
CA THR A 599 -7.61 11.27 -11.36
C THR A 599 -8.35 12.43 -10.69
N ASN A 600 -7.64 13.43 -10.17
CA ASN A 600 -8.24 14.62 -9.57
C ASN A 600 -9.05 15.43 -10.58
N ARG A 601 -8.51 15.64 -11.79
CA ARG A 601 -9.22 16.35 -12.87
C ARG A 601 -10.50 15.64 -13.27
N ILE A 602 -10.47 14.32 -13.39
CA ILE A 602 -11.65 13.49 -13.67
C ILE A 602 -12.67 13.61 -12.54
N THR A 603 -12.20 13.61 -11.28
CA THR A 603 -13.09 13.78 -10.13
C THR A 603 -13.77 15.17 -10.12
N SER A 604 -13.06 16.22 -10.52
CA SER A 604 -13.65 17.54 -10.77
C SER A 604 -14.67 17.52 -11.92
N MET A 605 -14.46 16.73 -12.98
CA MET A 605 -15.44 16.59 -14.06
C MET A 605 -16.75 15.96 -13.59
N PHE A 606 -16.73 15.00 -12.65
CA PHE A 606 -17.96 14.48 -12.04
C PHE A 606 -18.74 15.55 -11.27
N GLU A 607 -18.05 16.49 -10.61
CA GLU A 607 -18.72 17.63 -9.95
C GLU A 607 -19.34 18.58 -10.96
N VAL A 608 -18.62 18.94 -12.03
CA VAL A 608 -19.18 19.81 -13.09
C VAL A 608 -20.34 19.11 -13.80
N GLN A 609 -20.24 17.81 -14.05
CA GLN A 609 -21.28 17.01 -14.70
C GLN A 609 -22.59 17.00 -13.89
N ALA A 610 -22.51 17.01 -12.56
CA ALA A 610 -23.68 17.03 -11.68
C ALA A 610 -24.51 18.33 -11.75
N ARG A 611 -24.04 19.35 -12.48
CA ARG A 611 -24.78 20.61 -12.72
C ARG A 611 -25.75 20.51 -13.89
N PHE A 612 -25.67 19.45 -14.69
CA PHE A 612 -26.40 19.33 -15.95
C PHE A 612 -27.35 18.12 -15.95
N PRO A 613 -28.51 18.20 -16.63
CA PRO A 613 -29.37 17.05 -16.87
C PRO A 613 -28.64 15.95 -17.64
N LYS A 614 -28.91 14.68 -17.32
CA LYS A 614 -28.18 13.52 -17.90
C LYS A 614 -28.21 13.45 -19.43
N ASP A 615 -29.28 13.92 -20.05
CA ASP A 615 -29.44 13.86 -21.51
C ASP A 615 -28.92 15.10 -22.23
N SER A 616 -28.39 16.10 -21.51
CA SER A 616 -27.92 17.35 -22.09
C SER A 616 -26.61 17.16 -22.88
N ARG A 617 -26.35 18.11 -23.81
CA ARG A 617 -25.09 18.14 -24.58
C ARG A 617 -23.88 18.19 -23.66
N GLU A 618 -23.94 19.03 -22.63
CA GLU A 618 -22.92 19.25 -21.62
C GLU A 618 -22.58 17.96 -20.87
N TYR A 619 -23.60 17.23 -20.42
CA TYR A 619 -23.43 15.97 -19.71
C TYR A 619 -22.72 14.92 -20.58
N ARG A 620 -23.12 14.78 -21.85
CA ARG A 620 -22.51 13.84 -22.80
C ARG A 620 -21.05 14.17 -23.10
N ILE A 621 -20.72 15.46 -23.21
CA ILE A 621 -19.32 15.90 -23.40
C ILE A 621 -18.48 15.54 -22.17
N LEU A 622 -18.98 15.79 -20.96
CA LEU A 622 -18.26 15.44 -19.73
C LEU A 622 -18.12 13.93 -19.53
N ASP A 623 -19.15 13.16 -19.87
CA ASP A 623 -19.10 11.69 -19.87
C ASP A 623 -18.02 11.15 -20.81
N TYR A 624 -17.92 11.70 -22.02
CA TYR A 624 -16.81 11.43 -22.95
C TYR A 624 -15.45 11.76 -22.32
N ARG A 625 -15.28 12.95 -21.72
CA ARG A 625 -14.01 13.37 -21.09
C ARG A 625 -13.63 12.45 -19.93
N ILE A 626 -14.60 12.03 -19.12
CA ILE A 626 -14.42 11.09 -18.01
C ILE A 626 -13.95 9.73 -18.52
N LYS A 627 -14.56 9.18 -19.57
CA LYS A 627 -14.11 7.94 -20.24
C LYS A 627 -12.69 8.08 -20.79
N CYS A 628 -12.38 9.18 -21.48
CA CYS A 628 -11.03 9.51 -21.94
C CYS A 628 -10.00 9.56 -20.80
N GLY A 629 -10.46 9.86 -19.58
CA GLY A 629 -9.65 9.78 -18.37
C GLY A 629 -8.97 8.43 -18.15
N GLN A 630 -9.61 7.31 -18.55
CA GLN A 630 -9.01 5.98 -18.47
C GLN A 630 -7.75 5.88 -19.35
N LEU A 631 -7.83 6.32 -20.60
CA LEU A 631 -6.70 6.31 -21.54
C LEU A 631 -5.50 7.09 -20.99
N TYR A 632 -5.74 8.32 -20.50
CA TYR A 632 -4.67 9.14 -19.91
C TYR A 632 -4.06 8.49 -18.67
N GLN A 633 -4.87 7.80 -17.86
CA GLN A 633 -4.42 7.10 -16.68
C GLN A 633 -3.55 5.88 -17.04
N GLN A 634 -4.00 5.03 -17.97
CA GLN A 634 -3.25 3.86 -18.44
C GLN A 634 -1.91 4.26 -19.06
N ASN A 635 -1.93 5.23 -19.98
CA ASN A 635 -0.70 5.71 -20.63
C ASN A 635 0.30 6.28 -19.59
N SER A 636 -0.20 6.95 -18.54
CA SER A 636 0.64 7.44 -17.45
C SER A 636 1.20 6.32 -16.55
N ILE A 637 0.45 5.24 -16.34
CA ILE A 637 0.88 4.08 -15.54
C ILE A 637 2.00 3.32 -16.25
N ASP A 638 1.83 3.08 -17.55
CA ASP A 638 2.74 2.28 -18.37
C ASP A 638 3.83 3.10 -19.07
N LYS A 639 3.91 4.39 -18.79
CA LYS A 639 5.01 5.27 -19.24
C LYS A 639 6.38 4.68 -18.89
N THR A 640 6.53 4.16 -17.67
CA THR A 640 7.75 3.48 -17.20
C THR A 640 8.00 2.12 -17.84
N LYS A 641 7.05 1.60 -18.63
CA LYS A 641 7.17 0.36 -19.42
C LYS A 641 7.34 0.65 -20.92
N GLY A 642 7.51 1.92 -21.29
CA GLY A 642 7.74 2.33 -22.67
C GLY A 642 6.49 2.72 -23.45
N ILE A 643 5.40 3.12 -22.77
CA ILE A 643 4.22 3.71 -23.42
C ILE A 643 4.36 5.23 -23.52
N GLU A 644 4.01 5.79 -24.67
CA GLU A 644 3.99 7.24 -24.87
C GLU A 644 2.71 7.87 -24.28
N ALA A 645 2.88 8.75 -23.29
CA ALA A 645 1.77 9.44 -22.65
C ALA A 645 1.64 10.89 -23.13
N LYS A 646 0.49 11.23 -23.75
CA LYS A 646 0.09 12.63 -24.00
C LYS A 646 -0.52 13.25 -22.75
N PRO A 647 -0.32 14.56 -22.49
CA PRO A 647 -1.02 15.25 -21.43
C PRO A 647 -2.52 15.39 -21.74
N MET A 648 -3.35 15.40 -20.70
CA MET A 648 -4.76 15.74 -20.83
C MET A 648 -4.93 17.20 -21.32
N PRO A 649 -5.87 17.50 -22.24
CA PRO A 649 -6.05 18.83 -22.81
C PRO A 649 -6.28 19.91 -21.75
N GLU A 650 -5.48 20.98 -21.77
CA GLU A 650 -5.54 22.03 -20.75
C GLU A 650 -6.91 22.74 -20.71
N ALA A 651 -7.54 22.91 -21.86
CA ALA A 651 -8.86 23.52 -21.99
C ALA A 651 -9.98 22.79 -21.21
N TRP A 652 -9.74 21.55 -20.75
CA TRP A 652 -10.73 20.82 -19.94
C TRP A 652 -10.73 21.25 -18.46
N PHE A 653 -9.65 21.84 -17.96
CA PHE A 653 -9.47 22.14 -16.53
C PHE A 653 -8.76 23.47 -16.24
N ARG A 654 -8.39 24.25 -17.27
CA ARG A 654 -7.87 25.60 -17.15
C ARG A 654 -8.71 26.57 -17.98
N PRO A 655 -9.11 27.72 -17.41
CA PRO A 655 -9.68 28.82 -18.19
C PRO A 655 -8.66 29.33 -19.22
N VAL A 656 -9.13 29.70 -20.40
CA VAL A 656 -8.26 30.27 -21.43
C VAL A 656 -7.92 31.72 -21.06
N CYS A 657 -6.66 32.03 -20.77
CA CYS A 657 -6.21 33.42 -20.70
C CYS A 657 -6.06 33.93 -22.13
N HIS A 658 -7.04 34.68 -22.65
CA HIS A 658 -6.92 35.30 -23.96
C HIS A 658 -6.19 36.66 -23.87
N PRO A 659 -5.01 36.85 -24.48
CA PRO A 659 -4.64 38.13 -25.02
C PRO A 659 -5.39 38.31 -26.35
N THR A 660 -6.33 39.25 -26.37
CA THR A 660 -6.94 39.86 -27.58
C THR A 660 -7.66 38.92 -28.59
N GLY A 661 -9.00 38.98 -28.58
CA GLY A 661 -9.76 39.26 -29.82
C GLY A 661 -10.12 38.13 -30.78
N LYS A 662 -9.98 36.84 -30.44
CA LYS A 662 -10.63 35.75 -31.19
C LYS A 662 -11.47 34.89 -30.25
N GLU A 663 -12.79 35.09 -30.30
CA GLU A 663 -13.77 34.21 -29.67
C GLU A 663 -13.74 32.84 -30.36
N VAL A 664 -13.09 31.88 -29.73
CA VAL A 664 -13.50 30.48 -29.87
C VAL A 664 -14.43 30.25 -28.69
N TRP A 665 -15.72 30.02 -28.93
CA TRP A 665 -16.72 29.62 -27.92
C TRP A 665 -16.33 28.25 -27.31
N SER A 666 -15.27 28.21 -26.50
CA SER A 666 -15.05 27.07 -25.61
C SER A 666 -16.09 27.16 -24.51
N ASP A 667 -16.96 26.16 -24.39
CA ASP A 667 -18.03 26.06 -23.39
C ASP A 667 -17.45 26.22 -21.95
N GLU A 668 -17.31 27.46 -21.45
CA GLU A 668 -16.67 27.79 -20.15
C GLU A 668 -17.34 27.05 -18.98
N LYS A 669 -18.63 26.74 -19.13
CA LYS A 669 -19.44 25.98 -18.16
C LYS A 669 -18.98 24.53 -17.99
N LEU A 670 -18.17 23.97 -18.90
CA LEU A 670 -17.64 22.60 -18.86
C LEU A 670 -16.23 22.50 -18.27
N ILE A 671 -15.62 23.62 -17.86
CA ILE A 671 -14.26 23.64 -17.35
C ILE A 671 -14.25 23.10 -15.92
N ALA A 672 -13.42 22.07 -15.67
CA ALA A 672 -13.24 21.43 -14.37
C ALA A 672 -12.04 22.02 -13.61
N ASP A 673 -12.09 23.33 -13.35
CA ASP A 673 -11.01 24.12 -12.71
C ASP A 673 -10.99 24.03 -11.18
N LYS A 674 -12.15 23.74 -10.58
CA LYS A 674 -12.31 23.63 -9.12
C LYS A 674 -12.33 22.17 -8.66
N LYS A 675 -11.70 21.90 -7.51
CA LYS A 675 -11.83 20.59 -6.84
C LYS A 675 -13.19 20.48 -6.16
N PRO A 676 -13.84 19.31 -6.13
CA PRO A 676 -15.12 19.14 -5.44
C PRO A 676 -15.00 19.37 -3.92
N TYR A 677 -16.08 19.83 -3.30
CA TYR A 677 -16.17 20.21 -1.88
C TYR A 677 -15.52 19.19 -0.92
N PHE A 678 -15.79 17.90 -1.10
CA PHE A 678 -15.27 16.85 -0.21
C PHE A 678 -13.72 16.79 -0.19
N MET A 679 -13.05 17.20 -1.27
CA MET A 679 -11.58 17.13 -1.38
C MET A 679 -10.85 18.06 -0.41
N GLN A 680 -11.54 18.97 0.30
CA GLN A 680 -10.94 19.77 1.36
C GLN A 680 -10.38 18.88 2.50
N TYR A 681 -10.96 17.69 2.69
CA TYR A 681 -10.50 16.72 3.68
C TYR A 681 -9.26 15.94 3.22
N ILE A 682 -8.93 16.00 1.92
CA ILE A 682 -7.72 15.44 1.32
C ILE A 682 -6.60 16.51 1.26
N TYR A 683 -6.96 17.75 0.90
CA TYR A 683 -6.02 18.84 0.63
C TYR A 683 -6.13 19.98 1.67
N PRO A 684 -5.17 20.09 2.62
CA PRO A 684 -5.21 21.11 3.68
C PRO A 684 -5.16 22.56 3.18
N ALA A 685 -4.51 22.84 2.05
CA ALA A 685 -4.42 24.19 1.51
C ALA A 685 -5.78 24.67 1.00
N GLU A 686 -6.51 23.80 0.31
CA GLU A 686 -7.85 24.02 -0.23
C GLU A 686 -8.85 24.19 0.92
N LYS A 687 -8.73 23.38 1.98
CA LYS A 687 -9.50 23.59 3.22
C LYS A 687 -9.26 24.96 3.85
N ALA A 688 -8.02 25.41 3.90
CA ALA A 688 -7.68 26.72 4.44
C ALA A 688 -8.23 27.85 3.56
N GLN A 689 -8.12 27.72 2.23
CA GLN A 689 -8.68 28.67 1.27
C GLN A 689 -10.20 28.77 1.41
N MET A 690 -10.90 27.64 1.48
CA MET A 690 -12.34 27.58 1.66
C MET A 690 -12.78 28.25 2.97
N LYS A 691 -12.15 27.90 4.10
CA LYS A 691 -12.45 28.51 5.40
C LYS A 691 -12.24 30.01 5.42
N ASN A 692 -11.14 30.49 4.84
CA ASN A 692 -10.86 31.92 4.74
C ASN A 692 -11.87 32.65 3.86
N TYR A 693 -12.32 32.02 2.76
CA TYR A 693 -13.34 32.57 1.88
C TYR A 693 -14.69 32.70 2.59
N ILE A 694 -15.15 31.65 3.29
CA ILE A 694 -16.40 31.68 4.06
C ILE A 694 -16.32 32.74 5.15
N LYS A 695 -15.26 32.76 5.96
CA LYS A 695 -15.07 33.74 7.04
C LYS A 695 -15.12 35.19 6.54
N LYS A 696 -14.45 35.49 5.42
CA LYS A 696 -14.47 36.85 4.85
C LYS A 696 -15.84 37.27 4.36
N ASN A 697 -16.63 36.34 3.81
CA ASN A 697 -17.98 36.64 3.35
C ASN A 697 -18.98 36.71 4.52
N GLU A 698 -18.79 35.92 5.57
CA GLU A 698 -19.49 36.04 6.86
C GLU A 698 -19.32 37.46 7.43
N GLU A 699 -18.06 37.92 7.54
CA GLU A 699 -17.74 39.27 8.01
C GLU A 699 -18.41 40.35 7.12
N LYS A 700 -18.39 40.18 5.79
CA LYS A 700 -19.06 41.10 4.85
C LYS A 700 -20.58 41.09 5.00
N CYS A 701 -21.18 39.92 5.20
CA CYS A 701 -22.62 39.76 5.37
C CYS A 701 -23.08 40.49 6.65
N ILE A 702 -22.38 40.28 7.76
CA ILE A 702 -22.65 40.97 9.03
C ILE A 702 -22.49 42.49 8.88
N MET A 703 -21.45 42.95 8.16
CA MET A 703 -21.23 44.39 7.94
C MET A 703 -22.30 45.04 7.07
N ARG A 704 -22.75 44.37 6.00
CA ARG A 704 -23.70 44.93 5.02
C ARG A 704 -25.15 44.76 5.43
N PHE A 705 -25.52 43.59 5.92
CA PHE A 705 -26.92 43.18 6.12
C PHE A 705 -27.27 42.96 7.59
N ARG A 706 -26.31 43.10 8.52
CA ARG A 706 -26.50 42.90 9.98
C ARG A 706 -26.99 41.51 10.37
N MET A 707 -26.72 40.53 9.52
CA MET A 707 -27.03 39.12 9.73
C MET A 707 -25.85 38.26 9.30
N THR A 708 -25.74 37.08 9.87
CA THR A 708 -24.78 36.04 9.49
C THR A 708 -25.05 35.54 8.07
N LEU A 709 -24.06 34.91 7.44
CA LEU A 709 -24.25 34.35 6.10
C LEU A 709 -25.29 33.22 6.12
N ASP A 710 -25.31 32.42 7.18
CA ASP A 710 -26.29 31.35 7.37
C ASP A 710 -27.72 31.90 7.50
N GLU A 711 -27.91 33.00 8.23
CA GLU A 711 -29.19 33.70 8.32
C GLU A 711 -29.62 34.28 6.97
N LEU A 712 -28.69 34.85 6.20
CA LEU A 712 -28.99 35.37 4.86
C LEU A 712 -29.38 34.27 3.88
N ILE A 713 -28.67 33.13 3.90
CA ILE A 713 -28.98 31.97 3.04
C ILE A 713 -30.35 31.37 3.39
N ALA A 714 -30.73 31.37 4.67
CA ALA A 714 -32.01 30.83 5.13
C ALA A 714 -33.20 31.79 4.95
N LYS A 715 -32.95 33.04 4.52
CA LYS A 715 -33.98 34.07 4.38
C LYS A 715 -34.91 33.74 3.21
N PRO A 716 -36.24 33.66 3.41
CA PRO A 716 -37.19 33.30 2.35
C PRO A 716 -37.32 34.38 1.26
N ASP A 717 -37.31 35.66 1.66
CA ASP A 717 -37.46 36.81 0.75
C ASP A 717 -36.16 37.63 0.72
N LEU A 718 -35.43 37.55 -0.40
CA LEU A 718 -34.19 38.27 -0.61
C LEU A 718 -34.44 39.59 -1.37
N THR A 719 -33.80 40.66 -0.92
CA THR A 719 -33.70 41.89 -1.71
C THR A 719 -32.77 41.68 -2.93
N PRO A 720 -32.87 42.49 -4.00
CA PRO A 720 -31.98 42.35 -5.16
C PRO A 720 -30.48 42.44 -4.81
N GLU A 721 -30.12 43.21 -3.77
CA GLU A 721 -28.73 43.31 -3.31
C GLU A 721 -28.27 42.06 -2.58
N GLU A 722 -29.13 41.48 -1.75
CA GLU A 722 -28.89 40.20 -1.05
C GLU A 722 -28.77 39.04 -2.04
N GLU A 723 -29.65 38.98 -3.05
CA GLU A 723 -29.60 37.98 -4.13
C GLU A 723 -28.31 38.10 -4.94
N SER A 724 -27.91 39.32 -5.33
CA SER A 724 -26.65 39.58 -6.03
C SER A 724 -25.43 39.18 -5.19
N PHE A 725 -25.46 39.44 -3.89
CA PHE A 725 -24.41 39.03 -2.96
C PHE A 725 -24.28 37.51 -2.88
N LEU A 726 -25.40 36.78 -2.75
CA LEU A 726 -25.40 35.32 -2.72
C LEU A 726 -24.95 34.71 -4.06
N CYS A 727 -25.40 35.27 -5.19
CA CYS A 727 -24.93 34.87 -6.51
C CYS A 727 -23.40 34.95 -6.62
N TYR A 728 -22.81 36.09 -6.24
CA TYR A 728 -21.36 36.28 -6.26
C TYR A 728 -20.63 35.34 -5.28
N TYR A 729 -21.22 35.09 -4.11
CA TYR A 729 -20.70 34.16 -3.11
C TYR A 729 -20.58 32.73 -3.68
N TYR A 730 -21.63 32.22 -4.33
CA TYR A 730 -21.60 30.88 -4.92
C TYR A 730 -20.68 30.81 -6.14
N GLU A 731 -20.68 31.83 -7.02
CA GLU A 731 -19.84 31.86 -8.22
C GLU A 731 -18.33 31.87 -7.87
N LYS A 732 -17.94 32.67 -6.86
CA LYS A 732 -16.54 32.82 -6.45
C LYS A 732 -16.10 31.82 -5.38
N MET A 733 -16.92 30.81 -5.07
CA MET A 733 -16.48 29.71 -4.20
C MET A 733 -15.19 29.07 -4.74
N PRO A 734 -14.17 28.85 -3.89
CA PRO A 734 -12.89 28.30 -4.33
C PRO A 734 -12.94 26.81 -4.68
N MET A 735 -14.04 26.13 -4.35
CA MET A 735 -14.24 24.70 -4.57
C MET A 735 -15.62 24.44 -5.19
N GLY A 736 -15.75 23.33 -5.91
CA GLY A 736 -16.98 22.92 -6.59
C GLY A 736 -18.00 22.34 -5.61
N THR A 737 -19.17 22.97 -5.51
CA THR A 737 -20.24 22.62 -4.58
C THR A 737 -21.47 22.01 -5.27
N ALA A 738 -21.35 21.60 -6.54
CA ALA A 738 -22.45 20.89 -7.19
C ALA A 738 -22.77 19.58 -6.44
N PRO A 739 -24.04 19.11 -6.49
CA PRO A 739 -24.52 17.98 -5.71
C PRO A 739 -24.11 16.63 -6.34
N CYS A 740 -22.82 16.45 -6.65
CA CYS A 740 -22.30 15.14 -7.06
C CYS A 740 -22.32 14.16 -5.88
N THR A 741 -22.35 12.86 -6.17
CA THR A 741 -22.46 11.76 -5.19
C THR A 741 -21.53 11.92 -4.00
N MET A 742 -20.27 12.26 -4.24
CA MET A 742 -19.28 12.43 -3.17
C MET A 742 -19.50 13.66 -2.31
N ASN A 743 -19.96 14.78 -2.88
CA ASN A 743 -20.31 15.97 -2.11
C ASN A 743 -21.54 15.71 -1.22
N LYS A 744 -22.55 15.01 -1.75
CA LYS A 744 -23.73 14.61 -0.96
C LYS A 744 -23.37 13.71 0.23
N ILE A 745 -22.53 12.69 0.01
CA ILE A 745 -21.99 11.85 1.10
C ILE A 745 -21.27 12.70 2.14
N CYS A 746 -20.39 13.61 1.70
CA CYS A 746 -19.64 14.50 2.58
C CYS A 746 -20.58 15.33 3.48
N TRP A 747 -21.58 16.00 2.90
CA TRP A 747 -22.51 16.84 3.64
C TRP A 747 -23.35 16.04 4.64
N LYS A 748 -23.83 14.84 4.26
CA LYS A 748 -24.57 13.96 5.18
C LYS A 748 -23.72 13.58 6.40
N ILE A 749 -22.47 13.16 6.20
CA ILE A 749 -21.55 12.83 7.30
C ILE A 749 -21.22 14.06 8.16
N GLU A 750 -21.04 15.24 7.55
CA GLU A 750 -20.83 16.49 8.29
C GLU A 750 -22.02 16.83 9.19
N ASN A 751 -23.23 16.70 8.66
CA ASN A 751 -24.46 16.97 9.40
C ASN A 751 -24.64 16.00 10.58
N LEU A 752 -24.38 14.71 10.38
CA LEU A 752 -24.51 13.69 11.44
C LEU A 752 -23.55 13.91 12.61
N PHE A 753 -22.34 14.43 12.35
CA PHE A 753 -21.30 14.58 13.38
C PHE A 753 -20.94 16.03 13.71
N LYS A 754 -21.81 17.00 13.40
CA LYS A 754 -21.59 18.44 13.63
C LYS A 754 -21.33 18.77 15.11
N ASP A 755 -22.02 18.09 16.02
CA ASP A 755 -22.02 18.39 17.47
C ASP A 755 -21.12 17.49 18.32
N VAL A 756 -20.27 16.66 17.69
CA VAL A 756 -19.36 15.76 18.43
C VAL A 756 -18.31 16.60 19.18
N LYS A 757 -18.51 16.77 20.50
CA LYS A 757 -17.59 17.47 21.40
C LYS A 757 -16.54 16.51 21.97
N SER A 758 -15.34 17.02 22.24
CA SER A 758 -14.33 16.31 23.02
C SER A 758 -14.82 16.12 24.46
N SER A 759 -14.70 14.90 25.00
CA SER A 759 -15.09 14.60 26.38
C SER A 759 -14.30 15.46 27.40
N LYS A 760 -14.88 15.68 28.59
CA LYS A 760 -14.29 16.52 29.67
C LYS A 760 -13.15 15.81 30.40
N THR A 761 -12.10 16.52 30.80
CA THR A 761 -10.95 15.94 31.54
C THR A 761 -11.43 15.23 32.81
N GLU A 762 -11.06 13.95 32.96
CA GLU A 762 -11.29 13.18 34.19
C GLU A 762 -9.97 13.01 34.95
N ASN A 763 -10.07 12.85 36.28
CA ASN A 763 -8.90 12.57 37.12
C ASN A 763 -8.41 11.14 36.85
N PHE A 764 -7.15 10.99 36.43
CA PHE A 764 -6.47 9.72 36.19
C PHE A 764 -5.19 9.64 37.02
N ASP A 765 -5.03 8.54 37.77
CA ASP A 765 -3.83 8.27 38.56
C ASP A 765 -2.79 7.53 37.71
N TYR A 766 -1.78 8.26 37.22
CA TYR A 766 -0.71 7.69 36.40
C TYR A 766 0.29 6.83 37.20
N SER A 767 0.21 6.81 38.53
CA SER A 767 1.11 5.99 39.36
C SER A 767 0.94 4.49 39.09
N ILE A 768 -0.21 4.06 38.56
CA ILE A 768 -0.46 2.67 38.15
C ILE A 768 0.47 2.18 37.04
N LEU A 769 1.11 3.10 36.30
CA LEU A 769 2.07 2.79 35.23
C LEU A 769 3.52 2.68 35.74
N LYS A 770 3.81 3.13 36.97
CA LYS A 770 5.16 3.20 37.53
C LYS A 770 5.71 1.84 37.94
N SER A 771 7.04 1.71 37.86
CA SER A 771 7.81 0.59 38.41
C SER A 771 8.12 0.75 39.91
N ASN A 772 7.83 1.93 40.49
CA ASN A 772 8.03 2.27 41.91
C ASN A 772 9.50 2.26 42.34
N VAL A 773 10.35 2.92 41.57
CA VAL A 773 11.80 3.00 41.80
C VAL A 773 12.24 4.44 42.10
N THR A 774 13.27 4.59 42.93
CA THR A 774 13.86 5.90 43.25
C THR A 774 15.05 6.21 42.35
N TYR A 775 15.08 7.39 41.76
CA TYR A 775 16.14 7.80 40.83
C TYR A 775 16.76 9.14 41.25
N SER A 776 17.97 9.42 40.74
CA SER A 776 18.70 10.64 41.07
C SER A 776 18.27 11.84 40.21
N THR A 777 18.33 13.04 40.78
CA THR A 777 18.06 14.30 40.06
C THR A 777 18.97 14.50 38.85
N GLN A 778 20.21 14.01 38.91
CA GLN A 778 21.15 14.05 37.79
C GLN A 778 20.65 13.24 36.60
N LEU A 779 20.11 12.05 36.85
CA LEU A 779 19.57 11.17 35.80
C LEU A 779 18.30 11.77 35.19
N PHE A 780 17.43 12.34 36.03
CA PHE A 780 16.26 13.10 35.58
C PHE A 780 16.64 14.25 34.62
N CYS A 781 17.63 15.07 35.00
CA CYS A 781 18.10 16.18 34.15
C CYS A 781 18.67 15.72 32.80
N LYS A 782 19.32 14.55 32.75
CA LYS A 782 19.84 13.98 31.50
C LYS A 782 18.71 13.56 30.55
N ILE A 783 17.72 12.83 31.05
CA ILE A 783 16.57 12.41 30.25
C ILE A 783 15.71 13.61 29.83
N LYS A 784 15.56 14.61 30.70
CA LYS A 784 14.87 15.86 30.37
C LYS A 784 15.49 16.58 29.16
N LYS A 785 16.82 16.61 29.04
CA LYS A 785 17.50 17.19 27.87
C LYS A 785 17.17 16.44 26.58
N ILE A 786 17.08 15.10 26.63
CA ILE A 786 16.70 14.27 25.48
C ILE A 786 15.25 14.58 25.08
N TYR A 787 14.35 14.70 26.05
CA TYR A 787 12.96 15.10 25.81
C TYR A 787 12.82 16.49 25.19
N GLU A 788 13.55 17.50 25.69
CA GLU A 788 13.54 18.86 25.13
C GLU A 788 14.07 18.86 23.67
N ARG A 789 15.02 17.98 23.34
CA ARG A 789 15.43 17.74 21.96
C ARG A 789 14.32 17.08 21.13
N TYR A 790 13.70 16.03 21.66
CA TYR A 790 12.56 15.35 21.02
C TYR A 790 11.45 16.33 20.62
N GLN A 791 11.07 17.24 21.52
CA GLN A 791 10.04 18.24 21.23
C GLN A 791 10.44 19.17 20.07
N ARG A 792 11.69 19.66 20.06
CA ARG A 792 12.20 20.55 19.01
C ARG A 792 12.27 19.86 17.65
N GLU A 793 12.82 18.65 17.61
CA GLU A 793 12.98 17.89 16.36
C GLU A 793 11.64 17.44 15.80
N THR A 794 10.72 16.97 16.65
CA THR A 794 9.37 16.58 16.21
C THR A 794 8.61 17.79 15.66
N ALA A 795 8.71 18.96 16.31
CA ALA A 795 8.10 20.19 15.81
C ALA A 795 8.70 20.63 14.45
N SER A 796 10.03 20.62 14.34
CA SER A 796 10.74 20.91 13.09
C SER A 796 10.36 19.93 11.98
N PHE A 797 10.25 18.65 12.30
CA PHE A 797 9.82 17.62 11.35
C PHE A 797 8.39 17.83 10.89
N MET A 798 7.45 18.17 11.78
CA MET A 798 6.06 18.45 11.39
C MET A 798 5.97 19.64 10.44
N GLN A 799 6.78 20.68 10.64
CA GLN A 799 6.86 21.81 9.73
C GLN A 799 7.46 21.41 8.37
N TYR A 800 8.58 20.69 8.38
CA TYR A 800 9.23 20.16 7.18
C TYR A 800 8.33 19.21 6.37
N ALA A 801 7.67 18.26 7.03
CA ALA A 801 6.76 17.32 6.39
C ALA A 801 5.57 18.03 5.72
N LYS A 802 5.16 19.17 6.27
CA LYS A 802 4.12 20.02 5.68
C LYS A 802 4.64 20.84 4.51
N SER A 803 5.85 21.41 4.58
CA SER A 803 6.45 22.17 3.49
C SER A 803 6.76 21.29 2.29
N GLU A 804 7.40 20.14 2.51
CA GLU A 804 7.81 19.19 1.46
C GLU A 804 6.69 18.25 1.01
N ARG A 805 5.51 18.33 1.64
CA ARG A 805 4.35 17.47 1.32
C ARG A 805 4.71 15.98 1.31
N LEU A 806 5.54 15.53 2.25
CA LEU A 806 5.99 14.14 2.33
C LEU A 806 4.81 13.16 2.31
N LYS A 807 4.98 12.00 1.66
CA LYS A 807 3.94 10.96 1.64
C LYS A 807 3.73 10.36 3.04
N SER A 808 2.56 9.76 3.29
CA SER A 808 2.22 9.19 4.60
C SER A 808 3.24 8.14 5.06
N ASP A 809 3.66 7.25 4.14
CA ASP A 809 4.62 6.19 4.43
C ASP A 809 6.01 6.74 4.77
N GLU A 810 6.47 7.76 4.05
CA GLU A 810 7.72 8.46 4.38
C GLU A 810 7.65 9.12 5.75
N ARG A 811 6.50 9.72 6.10
CA ARG A 811 6.31 10.30 7.44
C ARG A 811 6.32 9.24 8.53
N GLN A 812 5.69 8.09 8.30
CA GLN A 812 5.67 6.99 9.26
C GLN A 812 7.08 6.40 9.45
N MET A 813 7.81 6.21 8.35
CA MET A 813 9.20 5.73 8.37
C MET A 813 10.12 6.70 9.13
N GLN A 814 10.03 8.00 8.86
CA GLN A 814 10.85 9.00 9.58
C GLN A 814 10.48 9.07 11.06
N ARG A 815 9.20 8.96 11.41
CA ARG A 815 8.76 8.87 12.82
C ARG A 815 9.32 7.62 13.51
N TYR A 816 9.34 6.48 12.82
CA TYR A 816 9.94 5.25 13.33
C TYR A 816 11.45 5.44 13.60
N ILE A 817 12.19 6.00 12.64
CA ILE A 817 13.62 6.29 12.81
C ILE A 817 13.86 7.21 14.01
N PHE A 818 13.07 8.26 14.17
CA PHE A 818 13.17 9.14 15.34
C PHE A 818 12.89 8.38 16.64
N ARG A 819 11.80 7.62 16.71
CA ARG A 819 11.43 6.86 17.91
C ARG A 819 12.57 5.93 18.34
N GLU A 820 13.14 5.18 17.41
CA GLU A 820 14.25 4.26 17.69
C GLU A 820 15.51 5.00 18.16
N GLU A 821 15.82 6.15 17.55
CA GLU A 821 16.97 6.97 17.95
C GLU A 821 16.79 7.57 19.36
N PHE A 822 15.61 8.12 19.68
CA PHE A 822 15.34 8.62 21.03
C PHE A 822 15.33 7.50 22.08
N LYS A 823 14.80 6.32 21.73
CA LYS A 823 14.88 5.13 22.60
C LYS A 823 16.33 4.73 22.84
N ARG A 824 17.17 4.71 21.80
CA ARG A 824 18.62 4.46 21.92
C ARG A 824 19.31 5.47 22.82
N GLN A 825 19.05 6.76 22.63
CA GLN A 825 19.64 7.83 23.44
C GLN A 825 19.23 7.71 24.92
N CYS A 826 17.95 7.49 25.18
CA CYS A 826 17.44 7.25 26.53
C CYS A 826 18.12 6.04 27.17
N LEU A 827 18.22 4.91 26.47
CA LEU A 827 18.88 3.69 26.97
C LEU A 827 20.40 3.85 27.13
N SER A 828 21.04 4.75 26.37
CA SER A 828 22.46 5.04 26.54
C SER A 828 22.75 5.81 27.83
N GLU A 829 21.82 6.67 28.27
CA GLU A 829 21.92 7.43 29.52
C GLU A 829 21.28 6.70 30.71
N CYS A 830 20.20 5.95 30.50
CA CYS A 830 19.50 5.16 31.49
C CYS A 830 19.18 3.75 30.94
N PRO A 831 20.17 2.83 30.94
CA PRO A 831 20.00 1.44 30.52
C PRO A 831 18.85 0.68 31.20
N ASN A 832 18.60 0.98 32.48
CA ASN A 832 17.60 0.30 33.28
C ASN A 832 16.20 0.86 32.95
N GLU A 833 15.35 -0.01 32.41
CA GLU A 833 14.03 0.36 31.91
C GLU A 833 13.06 0.82 33.02
N ASP A 834 13.21 0.34 34.25
CA ASP A 834 12.36 0.73 35.38
C ASP A 834 12.65 2.17 35.83
N TYR A 835 13.94 2.53 35.98
CA TYR A 835 14.32 3.91 36.28
C TYR A 835 13.91 4.87 35.17
N LEU A 836 14.09 4.46 33.91
CA LEU A 836 13.69 5.27 32.76
C LEU A 836 12.17 5.49 32.74
N CYS A 837 11.38 4.45 33.02
CA CYS A 837 9.93 4.51 33.08
C CYS A 837 9.43 5.57 34.06
N ASP A 838 9.88 5.52 35.32
CA ASP A 838 9.41 6.44 36.37
C ASP A 838 9.85 7.88 36.08
N ILE A 839 11.07 8.10 35.57
CA ILE A 839 11.56 9.42 35.14
C ILE A 839 10.69 10.01 34.03
N VAL A 840 10.41 9.21 32.99
CA VAL A 840 9.65 9.65 31.83
C VAL A 840 8.18 9.90 32.19
N LEU A 841 7.58 9.06 33.04
CA LEU A 841 6.24 9.29 33.57
C LEU A 841 6.17 10.58 34.38
N ASP A 842 7.10 10.80 35.31
CA ASP A 842 7.14 12.03 36.10
C ASP A 842 7.35 13.26 35.22
N LEU A 843 8.16 13.17 34.17
CA LEU A 843 8.33 14.27 33.22
C LEU A 843 7.05 14.58 32.42
N CYS A 844 6.35 13.54 31.96
CA CYS A 844 5.24 13.66 31.01
C CYS A 844 3.86 13.81 31.66
N TYR A 845 3.66 13.31 32.89
CA TYR A 845 2.36 13.30 33.57
C TYR A 845 2.26 14.28 34.74
N SER A 846 3.37 14.63 35.41
CA SER A 846 3.32 15.61 36.52
C SER A 846 3.00 17.04 36.08
N LYS A 847 3.29 17.39 34.82
CA LYS A 847 3.02 18.72 34.23
C LYS A 847 2.04 18.61 33.08
N SER A 848 0.96 19.40 33.12
CA SER A 848 -0.15 19.33 32.15
C SER A 848 0.24 19.59 30.69
N LYS A 849 1.37 20.27 30.43
CA LYS A 849 1.83 20.65 29.08
C LYS A 849 2.80 19.67 28.41
N ALA A 850 3.27 18.63 29.12
CA ALA A 850 4.24 17.70 28.58
C ALA A 850 3.58 16.64 27.68
N SER A 851 4.23 16.31 26.56
CA SER A 851 3.78 15.26 25.63
C SER A 851 3.80 13.87 26.25
N LYS A 852 2.60 13.30 26.46
CA LYS A 852 2.42 11.91 26.93
C LYS A 852 2.73 10.87 25.86
N GLN A 853 2.71 11.24 24.57
CA GLN A 853 3.12 10.38 23.47
C GLN A 853 4.56 9.91 23.62
N PHE A 854 5.47 10.80 24.07
CA PHE A 854 6.86 10.42 24.34
C PHE A 854 6.96 9.30 25.38
N ALA A 855 6.13 9.34 26.42
CA ALA A 855 6.13 8.31 27.45
C ALA A 855 5.76 6.93 26.89
N TRP A 856 4.72 6.88 26.06
CA TRP A 856 4.30 5.64 25.38
C TRP A 856 5.32 5.14 24.35
N ASP A 857 5.92 6.04 23.58
CA ASP A 857 6.91 5.68 22.56
C ASP A 857 8.15 5.01 23.16
N ILE A 858 8.61 5.50 24.32
CA ILE A 858 9.84 5.04 24.99
C ILE A 858 9.57 3.89 25.97
N CYS A 859 8.49 3.97 26.76
CA CYS A 859 8.25 3.10 27.91
C CYS A 859 6.97 2.24 27.83
N GLY A 860 6.27 2.23 26.69
CA GLY A 860 5.02 1.47 26.54
C GLY A 860 5.13 -0.03 26.91
N ASP A 861 6.25 -0.68 26.58
CA ASP A 861 6.53 -2.07 26.96
C ASP A 861 6.51 -2.27 28.50
N ILE A 862 7.00 -1.28 29.24
CA ILE A 862 7.07 -1.28 30.71
C ILE A 862 5.71 -1.00 31.32
N PHE A 863 4.93 -0.10 30.71
CA PHE A 863 3.57 0.18 31.14
C PHE A 863 2.72 -1.09 31.13
N ILE A 864 2.76 -1.85 30.04
CA ILE A 864 2.04 -3.14 29.94
C ILE A 864 2.52 -4.13 31.00
N ARG A 865 3.84 -4.24 31.19
CA ARG A 865 4.44 -5.11 32.21
C ARG A 865 3.97 -4.76 33.63
N ASN A 866 3.91 -3.47 33.97
CA ASN A 866 3.50 -2.99 35.28
C ASN A 866 1.99 -3.17 35.50
N LEU A 867 1.17 -2.90 34.49
CA LEU A 867 -0.27 -3.16 34.52
C LEU A 867 -0.58 -4.65 34.70
N LEU A 868 0.13 -5.55 34.01
CA LEU A 868 -0.03 -6.99 34.17
C LEU A 868 0.32 -7.44 35.59
N LYS A 869 1.48 -7.02 36.13
CA LYS A 869 1.87 -7.35 37.51
C LYS A 869 0.82 -6.93 38.52
N ARG A 870 0.25 -5.73 38.34
CA ARG A 870 -0.80 -5.18 39.20
C ARG A 870 -2.11 -5.96 39.11
N ASN A 871 -2.45 -6.46 37.92
CA ASN A 871 -3.68 -7.20 37.65
C ASN A 871 -3.48 -8.73 37.64
N HIS A 872 -2.51 -9.24 38.43
CA HIS A 872 -2.24 -10.68 38.57
C HIS A 872 -2.04 -11.42 37.24
N TYR A 873 -1.43 -10.74 36.27
CA TYR A 873 -1.18 -11.23 34.90
C TYR A 873 -2.45 -11.64 34.15
N GLN A 874 -3.60 -11.08 34.53
CA GLN A 874 -4.86 -11.27 33.81
C GLN A 874 -4.99 -10.26 32.68
N ILE A 875 -5.52 -10.73 31.56
CA ILE A 875 -5.89 -9.90 30.41
C ILE A 875 -7.27 -10.31 29.92
N SER A 876 -8.13 -9.32 29.68
CA SER A 876 -9.51 -9.49 29.24
C SER A 876 -9.72 -8.89 27.86
N TYR A 877 -10.21 -9.68 26.91
CA TYR A 877 -10.37 -9.28 25.52
C TYR A 877 -11.71 -9.72 24.94
N PRO A 878 -12.26 -8.99 23.96
CA PRO A 878 -13.47 -9.40 23.24
C PRO A 878 -13.10 -10.44 22.16
N GLU A 879 -13.71 -11.61 22.20
CA GLU A 879 -13.59 -12.65 21.17
C GLU A 879 -14.94 -12.86 20.47
N ALA A 880 -14.93 -13.15 19.18
CA ALA A 880 -16.14 -13.39 18.40
C ALA A 880 -16.93 -14.58 18.97
N ASP A 881 -18.21 -14.36 19.26
CA ASP A 881 -19.10 -15.36 19.84
C ASP A 881 -20.53 -15.05 19.38
N ALA A 882 -21.19 -16.01 18.71
CA ALA A 882 -22.56 -15.83 18.21
C ALA A 882 -23.57 -15.50 19.33
N SER A 883 -23.28 -15.89 20.58
CA SER A 883 -24.07 -15.63 21.78
C SER A 883 -23.60 -14.40 22.58
N GLY A 884 -22.63 -13.64 22.06
CA GLY A 884 -22.03 -12.49 22.73
C GLY A 884 -22.97 -11.31 22.99
N ASP A 885 -22.73 -10.60 24.10
CA ASP A 885 -23.48 -9.42 24.54
C ASP A 885 -23.00 -8.11 23.90
N ILE A 886 -21.79 -8.10 23.31
CA ILE A 886 -21.20 -6.94 22.67
C ILE A 886 -21.53 -6.97 21.18
N LEU A 887 -22.35 -6.03 20.71
CA LEU A 887 -22.56 -5.81 19.27
C LEU A 887 -21.58 -4.76 18.77
N PHE A 888 -20.82 -5.10 17.73
CA PHE A 888 -19.89 -4.18 17.06
C PHE A 888 -19.76 -4.56 15.58
N ASN A 889 -19.96 -3.62 14.66
CA ASN A 889 -19.91 -3.84 13.21
C ASN A 889 -20.74 -5.07 12.75
N GLY A 890 -21.93 -5.26 13.33
CA GLY A 890 -22.83 -6.37 13.00
C GLY A 890 -22.40 -7.75 13.51
N GLN A 891 -21.28 -7.85 14.23
CA GLN A 891 -20.80 -9.09 14.85
C GLN A 891 -21.02 -9.05 16.37
N ARG A 892 -21.18 -10.24 16.97
CA ARG A 892 -21.32 -10.42 18.42
C ARG A 892 -20.00 -10.89 19.02
N PHE A 893 -19.66 -10.31 20.16
CA PHE A 893 -18.45 -10.62 20.92
C PHE A 893 -18.78 -10.86 22.38
N LYS A 894 -17.95 -11.68 23.02
CA LYS A 894 -18.00 -11.95 24.46
C LYS A 894 -16.63 -11.67 25.06
N MET A 895 -16.59 -11.06 26.24
CA MET A 895 -15.34 -10.89 26.97
C MET A 895 -14.83 -12.23 27.46
N LYS A 896 -13.57 -12.54 27.16
CA LYS A 896 -12.82 -13.65 27.74
C LYS A 896 -11.64 -13.11 28.54
N THR A 897 -11.32 -13.81 29.62
CA THR A 897 -10.17 -13.47 30.48
C THR A 897 -9.24 -14.65 30.51
N ILE A 898 -7.95 -14.38 30.30
CA ILE A 898 -6.88 -15.38 30.41
C ILE A 898 -5.83 -14.91 31.39
N THR A 899 -5.13 -15.86 32.02
CA THR A 899 -3.96 -15.60 32.86
C THR A 899 -2.71 -15.95 32.07
N LEU A 900 -1.79 -14.99 31.96
CA LEU A 900 -0.52 -15.17 31.25
C LEU A 900 0.53 -15.76 32.19
N ASP A 901 1.12 -16.90 31.81
CA ASP A 901 2.29 -17.45 32.49
C ASP A 901 3.55 -16.92 31.81
N MET A 902 4.13 -15.86 32.36
CA MET A 902 5.29 -15.18 31.78
C MET A 902 6.54 -16.08 31.63
N ASN A 903 6.62 -17.21 32.34
CA ASN A 903 7.71 -18.16 32.18
C ASN A 903 7.49 -19.07 30.96
N LYS A 904 6.25 -19.53 30.74
CA LYS A 904 5.88 -20.28 29.53
C LYS A 904 5.87 -19.41 28.28
N GLU A 905 5.30 -18.21 28.35
CA GLU A 905 5.22 -17.29 27.21
C GLU A 905 6.60 -16.83 26.72
N ARG A 906 7.56 -16.59 27.63
CA ARG A 906 8.97 -16.35 27.27
C ARG A 906 9.63 -17.57 26.62
N SER A 907 9.36 -18.76 27.14
CA SER A 907 9.91 -20.00 26.59
C SER A 907 9.30 -20.34 25.23
N GLU A 908 8.04 -19.99 24.99
CA GLU A 908 7.38 -20.13 23.69
C GLU A 908 7.87 -19.07 22.71
N GLU A 909 8.07 -17.80 23.09
CA GLU A 909 8.72 -16.82 22.20
C GLU A 909 10.17 -17.23 21.85
N GLU A 910 10.94 -17.72 22.81
CA GLU A 910 12.31 -18.21 22.58
C GLU A 910 12.32 -19.52 21.78
N ASN A 911 11.42 -20.47 22.03
CA ASN A 911 11.31 -21.72 21.26
C ASN A 911 10.72 -21.51 19.87
N ASP A 912 9.75 -20.62 19.68
CA ASP A 912 9.22 -20.25 18.36
C ASP A 912 10.32 -19.51 17.54
N THR A 913 11.32 -18.95 18.22
CA THR A 913 12.54 -18.38 17.62
C THR A 913 13.65 -19.42 17.41
N ILE A 914 13.78 -20.45 18.26
CA ILE A 914 14.84 -21.48 18.21
C ILE A 914 14.46 -22.71 17.36
N ILE A 915 13.21 -23.15 17.41
CA ILE A 915 12.68 -24.27 16.60
C ILE A 915 12.65 -23.86 15.11
N LYS A 916 12.22 -22.62 14.81
CA LYS A 916 12.36 -22.03 13.45
C LYS A 916 13.80 -21.83 12.99
N ARG A 917 14.80 -21.94 13.89
CA ARG A 917 16.24 -21.80 13.57
C ARG A 917 16.98 -23.13 13.47
N SER A 918 16.51 -24.18 14.14
CA SER A 918 17.20 -25.48 14.18
C SER A 918 16.81 -26.39 13.01
N GLU A 919 15.56 -26.34 12.56
CA GLU A 919 15.10 -27.17 11.43
C GLU A 919 15.63 -26.70 10.06
N GLY A 920 16.03 -25.43 9.94
CA GLY A 920 16.72 -24.90 8.75
C GLY A 920 18.21 -25.22 8.69
N SER A 921 18.79 -25.83 9.73
CA SER A 921 20.24 -26.10 9.80
C SER A 921 20.60 -27.58 9.70
N GLN A 922 19.62 -28.49 9.59
CA GLN A 922 19.83 -29.93 9.47
C GLN A 922 19.39 -30.56 8.12
N LYS A 923 18.98 -29.75 7.13
CA LYS A 923 18.69 -30.24 5.75
C LYS A 923 19.47 -29.47 4.67
N ALA A 924 20.76 -29.28 4.91
CA ALA A 924 21.73 -28.89 3.90
C ALA A 924 23.02 -29.68 4.12
N SER A 925 22.92 -30.98 3.85
CA SER A 925 24.02 -31.89 3.56
C SER A 925 23.58 -32.78 2.41
#